data_AF-A0A430QQJ8-F1
#
_entry.id   AF-A0A430QQJ8-F1
#
_cell.length_a   1.000
_cell.length_b   1.000
_cell.length_c   1.000
_cell.angle_alpha   90.00
_cell.angle_beta   90.00
_cell.angle_gamma   90.00
#
_symmetry.space_group_name_H-M   'P 1'
#
loop_
_entity.id
_entity.type
_entity.pdbx_description
1 polymer ?
#
loop_
_entity_poly.entity_id
_entity_poly.type
_entity_poly.pdbx_seq_one_letter_code
_entity_poly.pdbx_strand_id
1 'polypeptide(L)'
;MSSTQIRNYVAELSNLKDQFNTLSSQSSEKLKKIIQTVQSYQTRMEPLNKNMEQLQILQRNLEACRLKLSQVQEYHRTGRELENTIRQGPTVFTDKFLKAMERIKDALAYFQENNPQDVEFSRLTSLYSIGLGSLEREFDGLLRQTFRPIDDATLIRLMDQKVSDKKSGDGSLTEDTEQIEDIPNNMLNSLRFLAKWMSENQSFVNKPQGISQGCLTKYCECRRELIRLNLVRVRELLRKAENPSSSSSGTISKPGFLPPNVRGRAKREDYCGAHPRTTKLSNTPWLAIVPEMLSMVTINAVRLINEAETDELDSEHYAIALGVLVKLMQNECILLDRLQLTASPQDSQVLLFNIFKNGSSDILTEGTTLTRLMHRAQGRAEFHMVMSLLVVLKKFFQISDDLVSVLQGVDNVLIDFNQLVLRLLSQSKITLETYVQFLQQVTEKSSSNSNIVPEDGTIHELTTNALMYLENLLEFADIIGTTLSFTEAGPQATTNTLKYLTTIGQNHAFLENKFGNYLFNAIFALMTNLERKSEVYSEEIRRMIFQMNNIQYILKSIYKTNIHRYLLSQDREAVAKITSILDERKLFYTRWCARMLSLPDGNILNRITGLINRYSDFNNGLNTLTKQHHLISIPDRELKNSLEHQLVRDLVALYRGFWEKSMSIAFTTNRDKYIKLSVEEFEIRIRHLFNGTSTNSTHDRPLIVQLASNDPCEFAIATEMLAPYCDGIDLNCGCPQPWAISSGLGSALLKEPEKVANIVHAARNTIPRWRNSHMESCKMLDYIEDSNKNNKAENKFRSITRSHGPFSISAKIRIPTTSNRSVGEGSSCDPIKLTVELVRRLSVMGVDWVTLHARTPQQRSRDCASWNVVQELVDCKIKHSYLGTDIPIILNGDVRVLNDAYCAQEMTGCHGVMVGRALLKFPHLFTPNYIEDENSLRYLYEDWLLLSTQYTGGTSFVTVHQQAYWMMEPFLDKTNRLILHSIGSFQGLVDWLFKYFKTENS
;
A
#
# COMPACT_ATOMS: atom_id res chain seq x y z
N MET A 1 5.89 18.41 170.95
CA MET A 1 5.59 16.97 170.72
C MET A 1 6.69 16.15 171.37
N SER A 2 6.33 15.10 172.10
CA SER A 2 7.30 14.29 172.85
C SER A 2 8.20 13.49 171.90
N SER A 3 9.43 13.19 172.34
CA SER A 3 10.39 12.30 171.67
C SER A 3 9.80 10.94 171.23
N THR A 4 8.69 10.53 171.85
CA THR A 4 7.95 9.30 171.53
C THR A 4 7.12 9.43 170.25
N GLN A 5 6.55 10.60 169.95
CA GLN A 5 5.74 10.81 168.74
C GLN A 5 6.60 10.86 167.46
N ILE A 6 7.80 11.44 167.53
CA ILE A 6 8.72 11.53 166.38
C ILE A 6 9.26 10.14 165.99
N ARG A 7 9.53 9.26 166.96
CA ARG A 7 9.98 7.88 166.68
C ARG A 7 8.91 7.04 165.98
N ASN A 8 7.64 7.21 166.34
CA ASN A 8 6.55 6.47 165.68
C ASN A 8 6.36 6.93 164.22
N TYR A 9 6.41 8.23 163.93
CA TYR A 9 6.32 8.71 162.54
C TYR A 9 7.52 8.31 161.67
N VAL A 10 8.74 8.28 162.23
CA VAL A 10 9.93 7.79 161.51
C VAL A 10 9.84 6.29 161.21
N ALA A 11 9.27 5.49 162.12
CA ALA A 11 9.04 4.07 161.89
C ALA A 11 7.98 3.82 160.80
N GLU A 12 6.89 4.60 160.77
CA GLU A 12 5.86 4.52 159.73
C GLU A 12 6.40 4.92 158.35
N LEU A 13 7.17 6.00 158.27
CA LEU A 13 7.84 6.43 157.03
C LEU A 13 8.88 5.42 156.54
N SER A 14 9.61 4.74 157.44
CA SER A 14 10.53 3.66 157.07
C SER A 14 9.77 2.48 156.46
N ASN A 15 8.63 2.09 157.07
CA ASN A 15 7.82 0.99 156.58
C ASN A 15 7.17 1.28 155.21
N LEU A 16 6.68 2.51 155.00
CA LEU A 16 6.17 2.98 153.71
C LEU A 16 7.27 3.02 152.63
N LYS A 17 8.49 3.45 153.00
CA LYS A 17 9.66 3.43 152.10
C LYS A 17 10.03 2.00 151.69
N ASP A 18 9.98 1.05 152.61
CA ASP A 18 10.27 -0.35 152.34
C ASP A 18 9.18 -1.00 151.47
N GLN A 19 7.90 -0.68 151.71
CA GLN A 19 6.81 -1.11 150.83
C GLN A 19 6.93 -0.54 149.42
N PHE A 20 7.26 0.75 149.27
CA PHE A 20 7.46 1.37 147.96
C PHE A 20 8.65 0.77 147.21
N ASN A 21 9.78 0.54 147.89
CA ASN A 21 10.95 -0.10 147.30
C ASN A 21 10.63 -1.53 146.84
N THR A 22 9.82 -2.27 147.62
CA THR A 22 9.39 -3.63 147.26
C THR A 22 8.50 -3.64 146.01
N LEU A 23 7.51 -2.74 145.94
CA LEU A 23 6.63 -2.59 144.78
C LEU A 23 7.36 -2.10 143.52
N SER A 24 8.30 -1.18 143.67
CA SER A 24 9.14 -0.68 142.58
C SER A 24 10.07 -1.78 142.03
N SER A 25 10.65 -2.59 142.92
CA SER A 25 11.46 -3.75 142.54
C SER A 25 10.62 -4.78 141.76
N GLN A 26 9.43 -5.14 142.28
CA GLN A 26 8.52 -6.08 141.61
C GLN A 26 8.05 -5.59 140.24
N SER A 27 7.80 -4.28 140.10
CA SER A 27 7.37 -3.68 138.83
C SER A 27 8.50 -3.67 137.79
N SER A 28 9.72 -3.33 138.22
CA SER A 28 10.93 -3.40 137.38
C SER A 28 11.21 -4.83 136.91
N GLU A 29 11.00 -5.82 137.77
CA GLU A 29 11.20 -7.23 137.44
C GLU A 29 10.15 -7.76 136.44
N LYS A 30 8.88 -7.35 136.57
CA LYS A 30 7.84 -7.67 135.58
C LYS A 30 8.12 -7.05 134.21
N LEU A 31 8.53 -5.78 134.16
CA LEU A 31 8.89 -5.11 132.91
C LEU A 31 10.12 -5.77 132.25
N LYS A 32 11.14 -6.15 133.02
CA LYS A 32 12.27 -6.93 132.51
C LYS A 32 11.83 -8.27 131.92
N LYS A 33 10.91 -8.99 132.59
CA LYS A 33 10.35 -10.25 132.07
C LYS A 33 9.56 -10.04 130.79
N ILE A 34 8.76 -8.99 130.67
CA ILE A 34 8.01 -8.68 129.45
C ILE A 34 8.97 -8.35 128.30
N ILE A 35 9.99 -7.51 128.53
CA ILE A 35 10.99 -7.15 127.52
C ILE A 35 11.78 -8.40 127.07
N GLN A 36 12.20 -9.25 128.00
CA GLN A 36 12.84 -10.53 127.66
C GLN A 36 11.90 -11.44 126.85
N THR A 37 10.61 -11.46 127.18
CA THR A 37 9.63 -12.27 126.44
C THR A 37 9.48 -11.75 125.03
N VAL A 38 9.31 -10.45 124.83
CA VAL A 38 9.19 -9.82 123.49
C VAL A 38 10.47 -10.00 122.67
N GLN A 39 11.65 -9.77 123.25
CA GLN A 39 12.92 -10.04 122.58
C GLN A 39 13.04 -11.51 122.18
N SER A 40 12.66 -12.44 123.07
CA SER A 40 12.66 -13.88 122.75
C SER A 40 11.66 -14.25 121.63
N TYR A 41 10.55 -13.53 121.51
CA TYR A 41 9.58 -13.72 120.41
C TYR A 41 10.12 -13.14 119.11
N GLN A 42 10.75 -11.97 119.16
CA GLN A 42 11.34 -11.31 117.99
C GLN A 42 12.51 -12.13 117.41
N THR A 43 13.41 -12.65 118.26
CA THR A 43 14.49 -13.54 117.83
C THR A 43 13.96 -14.90 117.32
N ARG A 44 12.81 -15.38 117.82
CA ARG A 44 12.17 -16.61 117.33
C ARG A 44 11.37 -16.41 116.04
N MET A 45 10.85 -15.21 115.79
CA MET A 45 10.08 -14.89 114.59
C MET A 45 10.94 -14.45 113.40
N GLU A 46 12.16 -13.93 113.62
CA GLU A 46 13.12 -13.61 112.55
C GLU A 46 13.40 -14.78 111.58
N PRO A 47 13.77 -15.99 112.07
CA PRO A 47 13.96 -17.14 111.18
C PRO A 47 12.64 -17.58 110.52
N LEU A 48 11.50 -17.37 111.18
CA LEU A 48 10.18 -17.70 110.62
C LEU A 48 9.79 -16.75 109.46
N ASN A 49 10.02 -15.45 109.61
CA ASN A 49 9.80 -14.46 108.55
C ASN A 49 10.77 -14.67 107.38
N LYS A 50 12.03 -15.00 107.66
CA LYS A 50 13.02 -15.34 106.63
C LYS A 50 12.62 -16.62 105.88
N ASN A 51 12.10 -17.63 106.59
CA ASN A 51 11.54 -18.84 105.99
C ASN A 51 10.28 -18.55 105.17
N MET A 52 9.40 -17.64 105.61
CA MET A 52 8.19 -17.25 104.88
C MET A 52 8.53 -16.49 103.60
N GLU A 53 9.53 -15.61 103.63
CA GLU A 53 10.04 -14.91 102.44
C GLU A 53 10.72 -15.88 101.47
N GLN A 54 11.51 -16.84 101.98
CA GLN A 54 12.06 -17.93 101.17
C GLN A 54 10.98 -18.80 100.56
N LEU A 55 9.91 -19.13 101.29
CA LEU A 55 8.76 -19.88 100.78
C LEU A 55 8.00 -19.12 99.68
N GLN A 56 7.81 -17.80 99.82
CA GLN A 56 7.20 -16.98 98.77
C GLN A 56 8.07 -16.90 97.51
N ILE A 57 9.39 -16.81 97.67
CA ILE A 57 10.32 -16.89 96.54
C ILE A 57 10.25 -18.28 95.90
N LEU A 58 10.21 -19.35 96.71
CA LEU A 58 10.08 -20.71 96.21
C LEU A 58 8.76 -20.91 95.45
N GLN A 59 7.66 -20.35 95.96
CA GLN A 59 6.35 -20.40 95.32
C GLN A 59 6.36 -19.66 93.98
N ARG A 60 6.90 -18.43 93.92
CA ARG A 60 7.04 -17.70 92.64
C ARG A 60 7.92 -18.46 91.65
N ASN A 61 9.00 -19.07 92.13
CA ASN A 61 9.89 -19.87 91.28
C ASN A 61 9.19 -21.15 90.79
N LEU A 62 8.39 -21.81 91.63
CA LEU A 62 7.58 -22.97 91.25
C LEU A 62 6.49 -22.60 90.26
N GLU A 63 5.80 -21.48 90.44
CA GLU A 63 4.80 -20.98 89.51
C GLU A 63 5.42 -20.60 88.16
N ALA A 64 6.55 -19.90 88.17
CA ALA A 64 7.32 -19.58 86.96
C ALA A 64 7.86 -20.83 86.26
N CYS A 65 8.35 -21.81 87.03
CA CYS A 65 8.79 -23.09 86.49
C CYS A 65 7.63 -23.87 85.88
N ARG A 66 6.46 -23.93 86.55
CA ARG A 66 5.24 -24.56 86.04
C ARG A 66 4.77 -23.91 84.74
N LEU A 67 4.79 -22.58 84.65
CA LEU A 67 4.46 -21.83 83.43
C LEU A 67 5.43 -22.19 82.30
N LYS A 68 6.74 -22.18 82.55
CA LYS A 68 7.74 -22.59 81.56
C LYS A 68 7.56 -24.05 81.13
N LEU A 69 7.30 -24.97 82.07
CA LEU A 69 7.07 -26.39 81.78
C LEU A 69 5.82 -26.60 80.93
N SER A 70 4.74 -25.86 81.22
CA SER A 70 3.52 -25.84 80.40
C SER A 70 3.80 -25.34 78.99
N GLN A 71 4.63 -24.30 78.85
CA GLN A 71 5.04 -23.74 77.57
C GLN A 71 5.91 -24.72 76.76
N VAL A 72 6.85 -25.42 77.40
CA VAL A 72 7.64 -26.49 76.76
C VAL A 72 6.73 -27.61 76.25
N GLN A 73 5.81 -28.09 77.09
CA GLN A 73 4.83 -29.11 76.71
C GLN A 73 3.90 -28.67 75.59
N GLU A 74 3.60 -27.38 75.51
CA GLU A 74 2.83 -26.81 74.41
C GLU A 74 3.63 -26.88 73.10
N TYR A 75 4.88 -26.41 73.08
CA TYR A 75 5.72 -26.43 71.87
C TYR A 75 5.99 -27.84 71.34
N HIS A 76 6.17 -28.84 72.22
CA HIS A 76 6.28 -30.25 71.82
C HIS A 76 4.97 -30.86 71.26
N ARG A 77 3.81 -30.23 71.50
CA ARG A 77 2.52 -30.65 70.94
C ARG A 77 2.16 -29.90 69.65
N THR A 78 2.65 -28.68 69.47
CA THR A 78 2.40 -27.80 68.33
C THR A 78 2.52 -28.52 66.99
N GLY A 79 3.58 -29.31 66.79
CA GLY A 79 3.81 -30.04 65.53
C GLY A 79 2.71 -31.06 65.20
N ARG A 80 2.19 -31.77 66.20
CA ARG A 80 1.10 -32.76 66.03
C ARG A 80 -0.27 -32.11 65.89
N GLU A 81 -0.54 -31.06 66.65
CA GLU A 81 -1.83 -30.37 66.63
C GLU A 81 -2.07 -29.63 65.31
N LEU A 82 -1.02 -28.99 64.77
CA LEU A 82 -1.14 -28.11 63.61
C LEU A 82 -0.87 -28.80 62.28
N GLU A 83 -0.32 -30.02 62.26
CA GLU A 83 0.03 -30.75 61.03
C GLU A 83 -1.14 -30.86 60.05
N ASN A 84 -2.33 -31.20 60.54
CA ASN A 84 -3.53 -31.28 59.69
C ASN A 84 -3.91 -29.92 59.11
N THR A 85 -3.78 -28.84 59.89
CA THR A 85 -4.09 -27.47 59.44
C THR A 85 -3.10 -27.02 58.37
N ILE A 86 -1.81 -27.30 58.55
CA ILE A 86 -0.77 -26.94 57.57
C ILE A 86 -0.90 -27.74 56.27
N ARG A 87 -1.21 -29.04 56.35
CA ARG A 87 -1.38 -29.89 55.17
C ARG A 87 -2.64 -29.56 54.35
N GLN A 88 -3.70 -29.06 55.00
CA GLN A 88 -4.93 -28.61 54.31
C GLN A 88 -4.72 -27.33 53.48
N GLY A 89 -3.72 -26.51 53.82
CA GLY A 89 -3.40 -25.30 53.09
C GLY A 89 -4.28 -24.07 53.44
N PRO A 90 -3.93 -22.88 52.93
CA PRO A 90 -4.56 -21.62 53.30
C PRO A 90 -5.93 -21.36 52.64
N THR A 91 -6.35 -22.19 51.69
CA THR A 91 -7.46 -21.95 50.73
C THR A 91 -8.85 -21.90 51.38
N VAL A 92 -9.01 -22.46 52.58
CA VAL A 92 -10.31 -22.50 53.30
C VAL A 92 -10.36 -21.49 54.47
N PHE A 93 -9.22 -21.22 55.14
CA PHE A 93 -9.15 -20.33 56.30
C PHE A 93 -7.78 -19.63 56.42
N THR A 94 -7.57 -18.56 55.64
CA THR A 94 -6.28 -17.85 55.58
C THR A 94 -5.81 -17.34 56.96
N ASP A 95 -6.69 -16.76 57.77
CA ASP A 95 -6.35 -16.26 59.12
C ASP A 95 -5.96 -17.38 60.09
N LYS A 96 -6.71 -18.49 60.09
CA LYS A 96 -6.41 -19.66 60.93
C LYS A 96 -5.09 -20.32 60.53
N PHE A 97 -4.79 -20.36 59.23
CA PHE A 97 -3.56 -20.89 58.69
C PHE A 97 -2.34 -20.03 59.08
N LEU A 98 -2.45 -18.70 58.95
CA LEU A 98 -1.37 -17.78 59.32
C LEU A 98 -1.08 -17.82 60.82
N LYS A 99 -2.11 -17.89 61.67
CA LYS A 99 -1.95 -18.10 63.13
C LYS A 99 -1.26 -19.42 63.46
N ALA A 100 -1.56 -20.49 62.72
CA ALA A 100 -0.87 -21.77 62.88
C ALA A 100 0.61 -21.66 62.48
N MET A 101 0.92 -20.92 61.41
CA MET A 101 2.30 -20.66 61.00
C MET A 101 3.10 -19.84 62.03
N GLU A 102 2.49 -18.81 62.62
CA GLU A 102 3.09 -18.02 63.71
C GLU A 102 3.37 -18.89 64.94
N ARG A 103 2.43 -19.74 65.36
CA ARG A 103 2.65 -20.67 66.48
C ARG A 103 3.78 -21.68 66.23
N ILE A 104 3.95 -22.13 64.99
CA ILE A 104 5.09 -22.99 64.60
C ILE A 104 6.40 -22.19 64.64
N LYS A 105 6.40 -20.94 64.18
CA LYS A 105 7.56 -20.04 64.23
C LYS A 105 8.01 -19.78 65.67
N ASP A 106 7.08 -19.48 66.57
CA ASP A 106 7.40 -19.25 67.99
C ASP A 106 7.99 -20.50 68.65
N ALA A 107 7.45 -21.68 68.33
CA ALA A 107 8.00 -22.97 68.78
C ALA A 107 9.40 -23.23 68.20
N LEU A 108 9.64 -22.92 66.93
CA LEU A 108 10.96 -23.03 66.29
C LEU A 108 12.00 -22.10 66.94
N ALA A 109 11.64 -20.86 67.23
CA ALA A 109 12.52 -19.91 67.94
C ALA A 109 12.90 -20.44 69.33
N TYR A 110 11.92 -20.98 70.07
CA TYR A 110 12.17 -21.59 71.37
C TYR A 110 13.16 -22.76 71.28
N PHE A 111 12.95 -23.72 70.36
CA PHE A 111 13.85 -24.87 70.22
C PHE A 111 15.23 -24.48 69.70
N GLN A 112 15.32 -23.49 68.81
CA GLN A 112 16.60 -23.00 68.31
C GLN A 112 17.48 -22.41 69.43
N GLU A 113 16.89 -21.69 70.38
CA GLU A 113 17.62 -21.10 71.52
C GLU A 113 17.92 -22.11 72.63
N ASN A 114 17.05 -23.10 72.85
CA ASN A 114 17.11 -23.97 74.03
C ASN A 114 17.59 -25.40 73.74
N ASN A 115 17.17 -26.02 72.63
CA ASN A 115 17.52 -27.41 72.28
C ASN A 115 17.45 -27.68 70.76
N PRO A 116 18.46 -27.29 69.97
CA PRO A 116 18.43 -27.38 68.50
C PRO A 116 18.59 -28.81 67.95
N GLN A 117 18.98 -29.78 68.78
CA GLN A 117 19.14 -31.20 68.39
C GLN A 117 17.85 -32.02 68.61
N ASP A 118 16.77 -31.38 69.03
CA ASP A 118 15.50 -32.06 69.30
C ASP A 118 14.86 -32.61 68.01
N VAL A 119 14.24 -33.78 68.10
CA VAL A 119 13.52 -34.40 66.98
C VAL A 119 12.32 -33.54 66.57
N GLU A 120 11.66 -32.90 67.53
CA GLU A 120 10.54 -32.00 67.24
C GLU A 120 10.97 -30.73 66.51
N PHE A 121 12.21 -30.24 66.73
CA PHE A 121 12.75 -29.12 65.96
C PHE A 121 12.85 -29.44 64.46
N SER A 122 13.34 -30.63 64.12
CA SER A 122 13.40 -31.11 62.73
C SER A 122 12.00 -31.28 62.11
N ARG A 123 11.04 -31.79 62.89
CA ARG A 123 9.64 -31.93 62.44
C ARG A 123 8.99 -30.58 62.19
N LEU A 124 9.10 -29.64 63.12
CA LEU A 124 8.56 -28.28 62.99
C LEU A 124 9.19 -27.52 61.82
N THR A 125 10.49 -27.71 61.56
CA THR A 125 11.19 -27.09 60.43
C THR A 125 10.64 -27.59 59.08
N SER A 126 10.38 -28.90 59.00
CA SER A 126 9.75 -29.52 57.82
C SER A 126 8.31 -29.04 57.63
N LEU A 127 7.49 -29.03 58.70
CA LEU A 127 6.13 -28.51 58.68
C LEU A 127 6.06 -27.04 58.27
N TYR A 128 6.94 -26.20 58.80
CA TYR A 128 7.02 -24.78 58.44
C TYR A 128 7.39 -24.60 56.96
N SER A 129 8.33 -25.41 56.45
CA SER A 129 8.70 -25.42 55.03
C SER A 129 7.53 -25.84 54.12
N ILE A 130 6.73 -26.84 54.53
CA ILE A 130 5.51 -27.25 53.82
C ILE A 130 4.46 -26.13 53.84
N GLY A 131 4.33 -25.44 54.97
CA GLY A 131 3.43 -24.29 55.13
C GLY A 131 3.81 -23.11 54.21
N LEU A 132 5.10 -22.75 54.17
CA LEU A 132 5.63 -21.76 53.24
C LEU A 132 5.37 -22.15 51.78
N GLY A 133 5.64 -23.40 51.40
CA GLY A 133 5.33 -23.91 50.06
C GLY A 133 3.84 -23.93 49.72
N SER A 134 2.95 -23.93 50.72
CA SER A 134 1.50 -23.83 50.53
C SER A 134 1.04 -22.39 50.35
N LEU A 135 1.63 -21.43 51.09
CA LEU A 135 1.40 -20.00 50.88
C LEU A 135 1.93 -19.52 49.52
N GLU A 136 3.08 -20.06 49.09
CA GLU A 136 3.62 -19.81 47.76
C GLU A 136 2.73 -20.32 46.62
N ARG A 137 2.01 -21.43 46.83
CA ARG A 137 1.04 -21.96 45.86
C ARG A 137 -0.24 -21.13 45.86
N GLU A 138 -0.69 -20.67 47.02
CA GLU A 138 -1.82 -19.75 47.13
C GLU A 138 -1.51 -18.41 46.45
N PHE A 139 -0.29 -17.89 46.64
CA PHE A 139 0.17 -16.69 45.94
C PHE A 139 0.16 -16.88 44.41
N ASP A 140 0.67 -18.02 43.89
CA ASP A 140 0.57 -18.33 42.45
C ASP A 140 -0.90 -18.43 41.97
N GLY A 141 -1.77 -19.03 42.79
CA GLY A 141 -3.20 -19.10 42.52
C GLY A 141 -3.85 -17.71 42.42
N LEU A 142 -3.54 -16.83 43.38
CA LEU A 142 -4.02 -15.44 43.38
C LEU A 142 -3.46 -14.63 42.21
N LEU A 143 -2.20 -14.84 41.82
CA LEU A 143 -1.63 -14.21 40.63
C LEU A 143 -2.44 -14.57 39.37
N ARG A 144 -2.75 -15.86 39.17
CA ARG A 144 -3.54 -16.34 38.02
C ARG A 144 -5.00 -15.90 38.05
N GLN A 145 -5.56 -15.67 39.24
CA GLN A 145 -6.91 -15.13 39.38
C GLN A 145 -6.96 -13.63 39.09
N THR A 146 -5.93 -12.89 39.54
CA THR A 146 -5.82 -11.43 39.44
C THR A 146 -5.45 -11.00 38.02
N PHE A 147 -4.45 -11.64 37.42
CA PHE A 147 -3.93 -11.27 36.11
C PHE A 147 -4.41 -12.26 35.05
N ARG A 148 -5.17 -11.76 34.08
CA ARG A 148 -5.70 -12.54 32.96
C ARG A 148 -5.21 -11.98 31.63
N PRO A 149 -5.16 -12.79 30.56
CA PRO A 149 -4.91 -12.28 29.22
C PRO A 149 -5.93 -11.19 28.86
N ILE A 150 -5.47 -10.12 28.20
CA ILE A 150 -6.31 -8.99 27.82
C ILE A 150 -7.38 -9.48 26.84
N ASP A 151 -8.61 -8.98 26.93
CA ASP A 151 -9.69 -9.40 26.03
C ASP A 151 -9.44 -8.93 24.58
N ASP A 152 -10.02 -9.64 23.61
CA ASP A 152 -9.80 -9.34 22.18
C ASP A 152 -10.29 -7.93 21.81
N ALA A 153 -11.36 -7.42 22.43
CA ALA A 153 -11.87 -6.09 22.13
C ALA A 153 -10.90 -4.99 22.58
N THR A 154 -10.28 -5.14 23.75
CA THR A 154 -9.23 -4.25 24.23
C THR A 154 -7.96 -4.35 23.40
N LEU A 155 -7.55 -5.56 22.99
CA LEU A 155 -6.41 -5.71 22.07
C LEU A 155 -6.67 -5.03 20.72
N ILE A 156 -7.87 -5.19 20.14
CA ILE A 156 -8.26 -4.51 18.90
C ILE A 156 -8.25 -2.99 19.09
N ARG A 157 -8.77 -2.47 20.23
CA ARG A 157 -8.67 -1.03 20.53
C ARG A 157 -7.22 -0.54 20.59
N LEU A 158 -6.31 -1.30 21.19
CA LEU A 158 -4.88 -0.96 21.24
C LEU A 158 -4.23 -1.02 19.85
N MET A 159 -4.71 -1.86 18.94
CA MET A 159 -4.28 -1.92 17.55
C MET A 159 -4.82 -0.72 16.74
N ASP A 160 -6.07 -0.31 17.00
CA ASP A 160 -6.81 0.72 16.27
C ASP A 160 -6.50 2.16 16.72
N GLN A 161 -5.72 2.35 17.80
CA GLN A 161 -5.23 3.67 18.21
C GLN A 161 -4.39 4.27 17.08
N LYS A 162 -5.08 4.99 16.19
CA LYS A 162 -4.52 5.65 15.02
C LYS A 162 -3.38 6.56 15.46
N VAL A 163 -2.41 6.64 14.56
CA VAL A 163 -1.44 7.73 14.45
C VAL A 163 -2.15 9.06 14.64
N SER A 164 -2.21 9.58 15.86
CA SER A 164 -2.56 10.97 16.08
C SER A 164 -1.35 11.79 15.67
N ASP A 165 -1.47 12.58 14.61
CA ASP A 165 -0.56 13.68 14.36
C ASP A 165 -0.53 14.55 15.62
N LYS A 166 0.56 14.48 16.40
CA LYS A 166 0.81 15.43 17.50
C LYS A 166 0.97 16.81 16.88
N LYS A 167 -0.12 17.53 16.67
CA LYS A 167 -0.09 19.00 16.50
C LYS A 167 0.09 19.62 17.88
N SER A 168 1.29 20.15 18.09
CA SER A 168 1.65 21.28 18.95
C SER A 168 0.71 21.63 20.12
N GLY A 169 1.18 21.50 21.36
CA GLY A 169 0.56 22.18 22.49
C GLY A 169 0.91 21.61 23.86
N ASP A 170 1.91 22.23 24.49
CA ASP A 170 2.17 22.32 25.93
C ASP A 170 2.69 21.09 26.70
N GLY A 171 3.77 21.31 27.43
CA GLY A 171 4.51 20.34 28.23
C GLY A 171 3.91 20.17 29.63
N SER A 172 2.73 19.54 29.71
CA SER A 172 2.17 19.05 30.96
C SER A 172 1.88 17.55 30.87
N LEU A 173 2.60 16.75 31.65
CA LEU A 173 2.43 15.31 31.83
C LEU A 173 1.17 14.99 32.66
N THR A 174 -0.03 15.37 32.19
CA THR A 174 -1.27 15.13 32.95
C THR A 174 -2.51 14.89 32.07
N GLU A 175 -2.39 14.21 30.94
CA GLU A 175 -3.58 13.73 30.20
C GLU A 175 -3.51 12.21 29.94
N ASP A 176 -4.31 11.49 30.73
CA ASP A 176 -4.93 10.19 30.48
C ASP A 176 -4.07 9.03 29.92
N THR A 177 -3.19 8.47 30.76
CA THR A 177 -2.76 7.07 30.58
C THR A 177 -3.94 6.14 30.95
N GLU A 178 -4.81 5.84 30.00
CA GLU A 178 -5.88 4.83 30.17
C GLU A 178 -5.28 3.55 30.75
N GLN A 179 -5.74 3.14 31.94
CA GLN A 179 -5.33 1.86 32.53
C GLN A 179 -5.87 0.72 31.67
N ILE A 180 -4.97 -0.08 31.10
CA ILE A 180 -5.31 -1.20 30.20
C ILE A 180 -5.96 -2.34 30.99
N GLU A 181 -5.47 -2.59 32.21
CA GLU A 181 -6.00 -3.59 33.14
C GLU A 181 -6.64 -2.90 34.35
N ASP A 182 -7.97 -2.85 34.42
CA ASP A 182 -8.70 -2.38 35.61
C ASP A 182 -8.75 -3.48 36.68
N ILE A 183 -7.69 -3.53 37.50
CA ILE A 183 -7.56 -4.52 38.57
C ILE A 183 -8.04 -3.93 39.91
N PRO A 184 -9.04 -4.55 40.55
CA PRO A 184 -9.50 -4.20 41.90
C PRO A 184 -8.38 -4.15 42.95
N ASN A 185 -8.33 -3.06 43.72
CA ASN A 185 -7.30 -2.84 44.75
C ASN A 185 -7.31 -3.90 45.87
N ASN A 186 -8.45 -4.57 46.13
CA ASN A 186 -8.53 -5.65 47.12
C ASN A 186 -7.67 -6.86 46.75
N MET A 187 -7.60 -7.22 45.46
CA MET A 187 -6.76 -8.32 44.97
C MET A 187 -5.28 -7.94 45.04
N LEU A 188 -4.93 -6.72 44.63
CA LEU A 188 -3.57 -6.20 44.74
C LEU A 188 -3.09 -6.15 46.21
N ASN A 189 -3.97 -5.71 47.13
CA ASN A 189 -3.68 -5.70 48.56
C ASN A 189 -3.45 -7.11 49.12
N SER A 190 -4.20 -8.11 48.64
CA SER A 190 -4.05 -9.51 49.06
C SER A 190 -2.71 -10.10 48.61
N LEU A 191 -2.31 -9.83 47.37
CA LEU A 191 -0.99 -10.19 46.84
C LEU A 191 0.13 -9.51 47.62
N ARG A 192 0.01 -8.19 47.86
CA ARG A 192 0.98 -7.42 48.63
C ARG A 192 1.12 -7.94 50.06
N PHE A 193 0.00 -8.24 50.72
CA PHE A 193 -0.01 -8.78 52.07
C PHE A 193 0.73 -10.12 52.16
N LEU A 194 0.42 -11.06 51.27
CA LEU A 194 1.07 -12.38 51.26
C LEU A 194 2.57 -12.29 50.93
N ALA A 195 2.94 -11.46 49.94
CA ALA A 195 4.34 -11.25 49.60
C ALA A 195 5.14 -10.64 50.76
N LYS A 196 4.58 -9.63 51.43
CA LYS A 196 5.20 -9.01 52.60
C LYS A 196 5.32 -9.99 53.77
N TRP A 197 4.24 -10.71 54.09
CA TRP A 197 4.24 -11.70 55.17
C TRP A 197 5.29 -12.78 54.92
N MET A 198 5.40 -13.31 53.70
CA MET A 198 6.42 -14.31 53.36
C MET A 198 7.84 -13.76 53.45
N SER A 199 8.07 -12.51 52.99
CA SER A 199 9.39 -11.88 53.09
C SER A 199 9.85 -11.68 54.53
N GLU A 200 8.94 -11.33 55.45
CA GLU A 200 9.25 -11.09 56.87
C GLU A 200 9.49 -12.40 57.65
N ASN A 201 8.99 -13.54 57.16
CA ASN A 201 8.93 -14.80 57.91
C ASN A 201 9.84 -15.92 57.37
N GLN A 202 10.74 -15.61 56.43
CA GLN A 202 11.66 -16.59 55.81
C GLN A 202 13.02 -16.75 56.49
N SER A 203 13.45 -15.80 57.31
CA SER A 203 14.79 -15.77 57.94
C SER A 203 15.06 -16.92 58.94
N PHE A 204 14.03 -17.68 59.31
CA PHE A 204 14.10 -18.73 60.35
C PHE A 204 14.55 -20.12 59.85
N VAL A 205 14.57 -20.38 58.54
CA VAL A 205 15.01 -21.67 57.99
C VAL A 205 16.34 -21.47 57.28
N ASN A 206 17.42 -22.05 57.82
CA ASN A 206 18.77 -22.02 57.24
C ASN A 206 18.79 -22.57 55.79
N LYS A 207 18.48 -21.73 54.82
CA LYS A 207 18.84 -21.88 53.41
C LYS A 207 19.46 -20.57 52.93
N PRO A 208 20.71 -20.56 52.43
CA PRO A 208 21.41 -19.33 52.05
C PRO A 208 20.89 -18.61 50.79
N GLN A 209 19.71 -18.93 50.24
CA GLN A 209 19.20 -18.28 49.03
C GLN A 209 17.68 -18.03 49.12
N GLY A 210 17.32 -16.77 48.88
CA GLY A 210 16.09 -16.12 49.34
C GLY A 210 14.79 -16.52 48.62
N ILE A 211 13.73 -16.65 49.40
CA ILE A 211 12.37 -16.98 48.93
C ILE A 211 11.52 -15.68 48.79
N SER A 212 12.00 -14.52 49.26
CA SER A 212 11.42 -13.20 48.93
C SER A 212 11.59 -12.93 47.44
N GLN A 213 12.69 -13.41 46.89
CA GLN A 213 12.93 -13.55 45.47
C GLN A 213 11.99 -14.57 44.80
N GLY A 214 11.48 -15.57 45.51
CA GLY A 214 10.54 -16.57 45.00
C GLY A 214 9.19 -15.99 44.59
N CYS A 215 8.58 -15.13 45.41
CA CYS A 215 7.32 -14.46 45.06
C CYS A 215 7.51 -13.47 43.90
N LEU A 216 8.60 -12.69 43.93
CA LEU A 216 8.97 -11.78 42.84
C LEU A 216 9.26 -12.54 41.54
N THR A 217 9.90 -13.71 41.62
CA THR A 217 10.16 -14.58 40.46
C THR A 217 8.86 -15.10 39.87
N LYS A 218 7.92 -15.59 40.68
CA LYS A 218 6.61 -16.05 40.20
C LYS A 218 5.79 -14.91 39.56
N TYR A 219 5.79 -13.73 40.18
CA TYR A 219 5.18 -12.54 39.57
C TYR A 219 5.82 -12.24 38.21
N CYS A 220 7.16 -12.20 38.15
CA CYS A 220 7.91 -11.98 36.93
C CYS A 220 7.56 -12.98 35.82
N GLU A 221 7.54 -14.27 36.14
CA GLU A 221 7.20 -15.35 35.20
C GLU A 221 5.76 -15.21 34.70
N CYS A 222 4.81 -14.93 35.60
CA CYS A 222 3.41 -14.74 35.25
C CYS A 222 3.21 -13.56 34.28
N ARG A 223 3.76 -12.37 34.62
CA ARG A 223 3.61 -11.16 33.80
C ARG A 223 4.37 -11.25 32.47
N ARG A 224 5.59 -11.80 32.48
CA ARG A 224 6.37 -12.06 31.25
C ARG A 224 5.59 -12.92 30.26
N GLU A 225 4.97 -13.98 30.74
CA GLU A 225 4.20 -14.90 29.89
C GLU A 225 2.90 -14.26 29.39
N LEU A 226 2.24 -13.42 30.20
CA LEU A 226 1.05 -12.68 29.76
C LEU A 226 1.36 -11.66 28.66
N ILE A 227 2.45 -10.90 28.77
CA ILE A 227 2.89 -9.97 27.70
C ILE A 227 3.16 -10.75 26.42
N ARG A 228 3.93 -11.84 26.49
CA ARG A 228 4.24 -12.69 25.34
C ARG A 228 2.97 -13.28 24.70
N LEU A 229 2.05 -13.80 25.51
CA LEU A 229 0.78 -14.37 25.05
C LEU A 229 -0.11 -13.33 24.35
N ASN A 230 -0.21 -12.12 24.91
CA ASN A 230 -0.98 -11.04 24.29
C ASN A 230 -0.39 -10.63 22.93
N LEU A 231 0.94 -10.56 22.79
CA LEU A 231 1.58 -10.29 21.50
C LEU A 231 1.33 -11.40 20.46
N VAL A 232 1.36 -12.67 20.86
CA VAL A 232 1.01 -13.78 19.97
C VAL A 232 -0.46 -13.67 19.53
N ARG A 233 -1.37 -13.29 20.44
CA ARG A 233 -2.79 -13.09 20.11
C ARG A 233 -3.02 -11.92 19.16
N VAL A 234 -2.32 -10.80 19.34
CA VAL A 234 -2.36 -9.67 18.39
C VAL A 234 -2.00 -10.14 16.98
N ARG A 235 -0.91 -10.90 16.82
CA ARG A 235 -0.51 -11.44 15.51
C ARG A 235 -1.57 -12.35 14.91
N GLU A 236 -2.21 -13.18 15.72
CA GLU A 236 -3.28 -14.07 15.26
C GLU A 236 -4.56 -13.32 14.88
N LEU A 237 -4.92 -12.25 15.61
CA LEU A 237 -6.07 -11.40 15.28
C LEU A 237 -5.86 -10.65 13.97
N LEU A 238 -4.68 -10.08 13.77
CA LEU A 238 -4.35 -9.39 12.53
C LEU A 238 -4.38 -10.36 11.33
N ARG A 239 -3.82 -11.57 11.46
CA ARG A 239 -3.87 -12.60 10.41
C ARG A 239 -5.31 -13.01 10.06
N LYS A 240 -6.19 -13.11 11.07
CA LYS A 240 -7.63 -13.40 10.88
C LYS A 240 -8.38 -12.28 10.18
N ALA A 241 -8.00 -11.02 10.43
CA ALA A 241 -8.63 -9.87 9.79
C ALA A 241 -8.36 -9.83 8.28
N GLU A 242 -7.17 -10.28 7.84
CA GLU A 242 -6.84 -10.34 6.41
C GLU A 242 -7.49 -11.48 5.63
N ASN A 243 -7.71 -12.63 6.29
CA ASN A 243 -8.22 -13.85 5.66
C ASN A 243 -9.51 -14.35 6.34
N PRO A 244 -10.65 -13.65 6.17
CA PRO A 244 -11.92 -14.02 6.82
C PRO A 244 -12.48 -15.39 6.35
N SER A 245 -11.97 -15.95 5.26
CA SER A 245 -12.41 -17.22 4.67
C SER A 245 -11.68 -18.48 5.18
N SER A 246 -10.68 -18.38 6.04
CA SER A 246 -9.97 -19.55 6.61
C SER A 246 -10.47 -19.88 8.03
N SER A 247 -11.70 -20.37 8.15
CA SER A 247 -12.19 -20.98 9.39
C SER A 247 -12.61 -22.43 9.18
N SER A 248 -11.70 -23.36 9.48
CA SER A 248 -12.04 -24.65 10.14
C SER A 248 -10.79 -25.48 10.45
N SER A 249 -10.37 -25.50 11.72
CA SER A 249 -9.93 -26.68 12.48
C SER A 249 -9.08 -26.22 13.66
N GLY A 250 -9.67 -26.19 14.85
CA GLY A 250 -8.96 -25.92 16.08
C GLY A 250 -8.18 -27.13 16.58
N THR A 251 -6.96 -26.89 17.05
CA THR A 251 -6.43 -27.56 18.24
C THR A 251 -5.37 -26.69 18.92
N ILE A 252 -5.68 -26.25 20.14
CA ILE A 252 -4.72 -25.66 21.07
C ILE A 252 -3.67 -26.73 21.40
N SER A 253 -2.42 -26.53 20.97
CA SER A 253 -1.29 -27.36 21.34
C SER A 253 -0.34 -26.56 22.24
N LYS A 254 -0.09 -27.08 23.45
CA LYS A 254 0.80 -26.54 24.48
C LYS A 254 2.27 -26.39 24.00
N PRO A 255 3.08 -25.51 24.61
CA PRO A 255 4.46 -25.29 24.24
C PRO A 255 5.37 -26.40 24.80
N GLY A 256 6.27 -26.95 23.96
CA GLY A 256 7.24 -27.94 24.40
C GLY A 256 8.38 -28.15 23.39
N PHE A 257 9.58 -27.71 23.79
CA PHE A 257 10.91 -28.28 23.51
C PHE A 257 11.29 -28.71 22.08
N LEU A 258 12.23 -27.94 21.49
CA LEU A 258 13.25 -28.43 20.55
C LEU A 258 14.32 -29.25 21.33
N PRO A 259 15.00 -30.27 20.74
CA PRO A 259 16.17 -30.04 19.86
C PRO A 259 16.42 -31.20 18.81
N PRO A 260 17.62 -31.38 18.19
CA PRO A 260 18.12 -30.70 16.99
C PRO A 260 18.50 -31.65 15.81
N ASN A 261 18.69 -31.07 14.62
CA ASN A 261 19.49 -31.57 13.47
C ASN A 261 19.21 -32.98 12.88
N VAL A 262 18.69 -33.02 11.64
CA VAL A 262 19.21 -33.95 10.61
C VAL A 262 19.16 -33.28 9.22
N ARG A 263 20.34 -33.19 8.59
CA ARG A 263 20.54 -32.91 7.17
C ARG A 263 19.87 -33.98 6.31
N GLY A 264 19.03 -33.58 5.36
CA GLY A 264 18.46 -34.48 4.35
C GLY A 264 18.35 -33.78 2.99
N ARG A 265 19.18 -34.22 2.04
CA ARG A 265 19.28 -33.76 0.65
C ARG A 265 18.37 -34.65 -0.20
N ALA A 266 17.39 -34.09 -0.92
CA ALA A 266 16.66 -34.78 -2.00
C ALA A 266 16.11 -33.72 -2.98
N LYS A 267 16.76 -33.52 -4.14
CA LYS A 267 16.44 -34.06 -5.48
C LYS A 267 15.22 -33.42 -6.13
N ARG A 268 15.52 -32.68 -7.22
CA ARG A 268 14.62 -32.20 -8.28
C ARG A 268 13.88 -33.37 -8.92
N GLU A 269 12.59 -33.17 -9.20
CA GLU A 269 11.88 -33.76 -10.33
C GLU A 269 10.94 -32.71 -10.91
N ASP A 270 11.11 -32.45 -12.22
CA ASP A 270 10.27 -31.64 -13.07
C ASP A 270 8.91 -32.32 -13.28
N TYR A 271 7.79 -31.59 -13.30
CA TYR A 271 6.68 -31.83 -14.24
C TYR A 271 5.75 -30.61 -14.33
N CYS A 272 5.35 -30.31 -15.56
CA CYS A 272 4.49 -29.21 -16.01
C CYS A 272 3.02 -29.37 -15.60
N GLY A 273 2.30 -28.24 -15.51
CA GLY A 273 0.85 -28.16 -15.76
C GLY A 273 0.05 -27.33 -14.76
N ALA A 274 -0.13 -26.03 -15.05
CA ALA A 274 -0.96 -25.13 -14.23
C ALA A 274 -2.33 -24.84 -14.89
N HIS A 275 -3.39 -25.26 -14.20
CA HIS A 275 -4.73 -24.66 -14.16
C HIS A 275 -5.01 -24.29 -12.69
N PRO A 276 -5.72 -23.20 -12.38
CA PRO A 276 -7.16 -23.31 -12.03
C PRO A 276 -7.98 -22.06 -12.47
N ARG A 277 -9.24 -22.17 -12.92
CA ARG A 277 -10.52 -22.36 -12.19
C ARG A 277 -10.93 -21.24 -11.21
N THR A 278 -11.99 -20.56 -11.67
CA THR A 278 -12.90 -19.54 -11.13
C THR A 278 -13.73 -19.96 -9.90
N THR A 279 -14.10 -19.01 -9.03
CA THR A 279 -15.43 -18.88 -8.35
C THR A 279 -15.61 -17.41 -7.90
N LYS A 280 -16.48 -16.60 -8.52
CA LYS A 280 -17.87 -16.22 -8.18
C LYS A 280 -18.12 -15.67 -6.76
N LEU A 281 -18.58 -14.42 -6.64
CA LEU A 281 -19.63 -14.02 -5.71
C LEU A 281 -20.37 -12.75 -6.16
N SER A 282 -21.67 -12.69 -5.82
CA SER A 282 -22.68 -11.69 -6.21
C SER A 282 -23.41 -11.14 -4.97
N ASN A 283 -23.79 -9.85 -5.04
CA ASN A 283 -24.89 -9.13 -4.34
C ASN A 283 -24.80 -8.79 -2.83
N THR A 284 -24.42 -7.52 -2.53
CA THR A 284 -25.06 -6.40 -1.74
C THR A 284 -26.04 -6.66 -0.57
N PRO A 285 -26.38 -5.68 0.34
CA PRO A 285 -25.84 -4.33 0.62
C PRO A 285 -25.69 -3.96 2.13
N TRP A 286 -24.77 -3.06 2.50
CA TRP A 286 -24.94 -2.15 3.66
C TRP A 286 -24.30 -0.78 3.34
N LEU A 287 -25.16 0.20 3.06
CA LEU A 287 -24.87 1.64 3.06
C LEU A 287 -25.31 2.20 4.42
N ALA A 288 -24.39 2.78 5.19
CA ALA A 288 -24.56 4.05 5.90
C ALA A 288 -23.36 4.33 6.83
N ILE A 289 -22.87 5.59 6.78
CA ILE A 289 -21.77 6.23 7.56
C ILE A 289 -20.39 5.98 6.89
N VAL A 290 -19.78 6.85 6.06
CA VAL A 290 -19.52 8.31 6.10
C VAL A 290 -19.28 8.83 4.66
N PRO A 291 -19.71 10.05 4.26
CA PRO A 291 -19.37 10.64 2.96
C PRO A 291 -18.10 11.51 2.95
N GLU A 292 -17.44 11.43 1.79
CA GLU A 292 -16.56 12.40 1.12
C GLU A 292 -15.08 12.58 1.52
N MET A 293 -14.25 12.34 0.49
CA MET A 293 -12.98 12.99 0.17
C MET A 293 -11.72 12.50 0.91
N LEU A 294 -11.31 11.23 0.71
CA LEU A 294 -9.90 10.77 0.79
C LEU A 294 -9.70 9.27 0.46
N SER A 295 -10.40 8.76 -0.57
CA SER A 295 -10.13 7.42 -1.13
C SER A 295 -10.12 7.53 -2.64
N MET A 296 -8.93 7.37 -3.23
CA MET A 296 -8.65 6.74 -4.54
C MET A 296 -7.28 7.17 -5.12
N VAL A 297 -6.22 7.02 -4.33
CA VAL A 297 -4.94 6.49 -4.83
C VAL A 297 -4.65 5.26 -3.99
N THR A 298 -4.73 4.11 -4.64
CA THR A 298 -4.85 2.77 -4.07
C THR A 298 -3.65 2.36 -3.19
N ILE A 299 -3.90 2.26 -1.88
CA ILE A 299 -3.07 1.48 -0.92
C ILE A 299 -3.12 -0.03 -1.21
N ASN A 300 -4.00 -0.49 -2.11
CA ASN A 300 -4.05 -1.89 -2.57
C ASN A 300 -2.97 -2.27 -3.62
N ALA A 301 -2.01 -1.39 -3.94
CA ALA A 301 -0.93 -1.68 -4.89
C ALA A 301 0.34 -2.28 -4.26
N VAL A 302 0.40 -2.49 -2.93
CA VAL A 302 1.57 -3.07 -2.25
C VAL A 302 1.59 -4.61 -2.29
N ARG A 303 0.56 -5.28 -2.84
CA ARG A 303 0.40 -6.74 -2.76
C ARG A 303 0.65 -7.48 -4.09
N LEU A 304 1.80 -7.26 -4.72
CA LEU A 304 2.26 -8.03 -5.89
C LEU A 304 3.77 -8.29 -5.79
N ILE A 305 4.20 -9.15 -4.85
CA ILE A 305 5.62 -9.53 -4.70
C ILE A 305 5.68 -10.99 -4.26
N ASN A 306 6.40 -11.81 -5.06
CA ASN A 306 6.69 -13.24 -4.89
C ASN A 306 6.15 -13.91 -3.60
N GLU A 307 5.03 -14.63 -3.73
CA GLU A 307 4.40 -15.51 -2.72
C GLU A 307 5.30 -16.69 -2.24
N ALA A 308 6.57 -16.74 -2.61
CA ALA A 308 7.45 -17.87 -2.33
C ALA A 308 8.46 -17.64 -1.19
N GLU A 309 8.69 -16.40 -0.73
CA GLU A 309 9.72 -16.12 0.29
C GLU A 309 9.26 -15.33 1.53
N THR A 310 8.04 -14.77 1.56
CA THR A 310 7.58 -13.88 2.65
C THR A 310 6.15 -14.14 3.11
N ASP A 311 5.72 -15.39 3.20
CA ASP A 311 4.41 -15.77 3.77
C ASP A 311 4.27 -15.48 5.28
N GLU A 312 5.34 -15.06 5.98
CA GLU A 312 5.35 -14.97 7.45
C GLU A 312 5.68 -13.60 8.06
N LEU A 313 6.19 -12.62 7.30
CA LEU A 313 6.53 -11.30 7.85
C LEU A 313 5.83 -10.17 7.11
N ASP A 314 4.89 -9.55 7.81
CA ASP A 314 4.20 -8.34 7.39
C ASP A 314 4.70 -7.15 8.25
N SER A 315 5.22 -6.12 7.59
CA SER A 315 5.76 -4.92 8.26
C SER A 315 4.71 -4.08 8.99
N GLU A 316 3.46 -4.10 8.52
CA GLU A 316 2.36 -3.41 9.19
C GLU A 316 1.97 -4.15 10.47
N HIS A 317 1.84 -5.48 10.39
CA HIS A 317 1.63 -6.32 11.56
C HIS A 317 2.73 -6.13 12.60
N TYR A 318 3.98 -6.09 12.16
CA TYR A 318 5.13 -5.81 13.01
C TYR A 318 5.02 -4.45 13.70
N ALA A 319 4.71 -3.39 12.93
CA ALA A 319 4.56 -2.05 13.46
C ALA A 319 3.43 -1.95 14.51
N ILE A 320 2.30 -2.63 14.27
CA ILE A 320 1.20 -2.70 15.22
C ILE A 320 1.64 -3.44 16.50
N ALA A 321 2.25 -4.63 16.36
CA ALA A 321 2.72 -5.42 17.50
C ALA A 321 3.76 -4.69 18.35
N LEU A 322 4.67 -3.93 17.72
CA LEU A 322 5.62 -3.06 18.39
C LEU A 322 4.91 -1.97 19.22
N GLY A 323 3.88 -1.32 18.65
CA GLY A 323 3.07 -0.34 19.38
C GLY A 323 2.36 -0.93 20.59
N VAL A 324 1.74 -2.11 20.42
CA VAL A 324 1.09 -2.82 21.52
C VAL A 324 2.09 -3.22 22.60
N LEU A 325 3.29 -3.70 22.24
CA LEU A 325 4.33 -4.02 23.22
C LEU A 325 4.66 -2.82 24.11
N VAL A 326 4.83 -1.63 23.55
CA VAL A 326 5.11 -0.42 24.35
C VAL A 326 3.98 -0.11 25.31
N LYS A 327 2.71 -0.22 24.88
CA LYS A 327 1.55 -0.03 25.76
C LYS A 327 1.48 -1.08 26.87
N LEU A 328 1.80 -2.35 26.58
CA LEU A 328 1.88 -3.40 27.60
C LEU A 328 3.00 -3.14 28.61
N MET A 329 4.15 -2.63 28.16
CA MET A 329 5.25 -2.27 29.05
C MET A 329 4.91 -1.05 29.93
N GLN A 330 4.22 -0.02 29.38
CA GLN A 330 3.69 1.11 30.16
C GLN A 330 2.76 0.63 31.28
N ASN A 331 1.83 -0.27 30.95
CA ASN A 331 0.92 -0.84 31.93
C ASN A 331 1.65 -1.63 33.02
N GLU A 332 2.72 -2.36 32.68
CA GLU A 332 3.51 -3.08 33.68
C GLU A 332 4.24 -2.14 34.65
N CYS A 333 4.79 -1.02 34.16
CA CYS A 333 5.39 0.00 35.04
C CYS A 333 4.37 0.54 36.04
N ILE A 334 3.15 0.84 35.59
CA ILE A 334 2.05 1.32 36.44
C ILE A 334 1.62 0.24 37.44
N LEU A 335 1.48 -1.02 37.01
CA LEU A 335 1.08 -2.12 37.88
C LEU A 335 2.12 -2.40 38.97
N LEU A 336 3.41 -2.39 38.63
CA LEU A 336 4.48 -2.62 39.59
C LEU A 336 4.51 -1.52 40.67
N ASP A 337 4.32 -0.26 40.26
CA ASP A 337 4.22 0.89 41.18
C ASP A 337 2.99 0.78 42.12
N ARG A 338 1.84 0.33 41.60
CA ARG A 338 0.63 0.08 42.40
C ARG A 338 0.80 -1.07 43.39
N LEU A 339 1.48 -2.14 43.00
CA LEU A 339 1.68 -3.36 43.80
C LEU A 339 2.67 -3.17 44.96
N GLN A 340 3.68 -2.31 44.79
CA GLN A 340 4.70 -1.99 45.80
C GLN A 340 5.38 -3.25 46.39
N LEU A 341 5.74 -4.20 45.53
CA LEU A 341 6.37 -5.48 45.92
C LEU A 341 7.89 -5.38 46.13
N THR A 342 8.52 -4.32 45.63
CA THR A 342 9.97 -4.09 45.68
C THR A 342 10.35 -3.09 46.76
N ALA A 343 11.52 -3.28 47.37
CA ALA A 343 12.02 -2.42 48.45
C ALA A 343 12.88 -1.25 47.94
N SER A 344 13.54 -1.43 46.79
CA SER A 344 14.38 -0.41 46.16
C SER A 344 13.99 -0.16 44.68
N PRO A 345 14.32 1.04 44.14
CA PRO A 345 14.18 1.30 42.71
C PRO A 345 15.04 0.36 41.85
N GLN A 346 16.23 -0.06 42.33
CA GLN A 346 17.09 -1.00 41.61
C GLN A 346 16.44 -2.39 41.46
N ASP A 347 15.76 -2.88 42.49
CA ASP A 347 15.06 -4.18 42.43
C ASP A 347 13.91 -4.15 41.40
N SER A 348 13.23 -3.00 41.31
CA SER A 348 12.17 -2.77 40.32
C SER A 348 12.70 -2.81 38.89
N GLN A 349 13.87 -2.20 38.65
CA GLN A 349 14.54 -2.23 37.34
C GLN A 349 14.96 -3.66 36.92
N VAL A 350 15.52 -4.44 37.85
CA VAL A 350 15.89 -5.84 37.59
C VAL A 350 14.65 -6.69 37.29
N LEU A 351 13.53 -6.45 37.97
CA LEU A 351 12.27 -7.14 37.71
C LEU A 351 11.70 -6.78 36.34
N LEU A 352 11.63 -5.50 36.00
CA LEU A 352 11.16 -5.00 34.70
C LEU A 352 12.01 -5.52 33.55
N PHE A 353 13.34 -5.53 33.70
CA PHE A 353 14.26 -6.16 32.74
C PHE A 353 13.84 -7.60 32.42
N ASN A 354 13.61 -8.39 33.47
CA ASN A 354 13.24 -9.79 33.32
C ASN A 354 11.83 -9.97 32.74
N ILE A 355 10.88 -9.06 33.02
CA ILE A 355 9.53 -9.12 32.45
C ILE A 355 9.55 -8.76 30.95
N PHE A 356 10.27 -7.71 30.58
CA PHE A 356 10.32 -7.20 29.20
C PHE A 356 11.14 -8.08 28.25
N LYS A 357 12.14 -8.81 28.77
CA LYS A 357 13.12 -9.56 27.98
C LYS A 357 12.51 -10.42 26.85
N ASN A 358 11.52 -11.27 27.15
CA ASN A 358 10.99 -12.21 26.15
C ASN A 358 10.18 -11.48 25.06
N GLY A 359 9.27 -10.58 25.45
CA GLY A 359 8.46 -9.81 24.51
C GLY A 359 9.32 -8.92 23.60
N SER A 360 10.34 -8.27 24.16
CA SER A 360 11.32 -7.50 23.39
C SER A 360 12.14 -8.39 22.46
N SER A 361 12.63 -9.55 22.94
CA SER A 361 13.44 -10.46 22.14
C SER A 361 12.72 -10.92 20.87
N ASP A 362 11.43 -11.25 20.95
CA ASP A 362 10.63 -11.66 19.79
C ASP A 362 10.57 -10.54 18.74
N ILE A 363 10.23 -9.31 19.16
CA ILE A 363 10.17 -8.13 18.30
C ILE A 363 11.54 -7.74 17.71
N LEU A 364 12.61 -7.85 18.50
CA LEU A 364 13.97 -7.57 18.05
C LEU A 364 14.40 -8.57 16.97
N THR A 365 14.13 -9.86 17.17
CA THR A 365 14.50 -10.92 16.23
C THR A 365 13.76 -10.78 14.90
N GLU A 366 12.47 -10.46 14.95
CA GLU A 366 11.64 -10.21 13.78
C GLU A 366 12.12 -8.96 13.01
N GLY A 367 12.44 -7.87 13.71
CA GLY A 367 13.03 -6.67 13.10
C GLY A 367 14.37 -6.93 12.41
N THR A 368 15.24 -7.79 12.98
CA THR A 368 16.48 -8.21 12.30
C THR A 368 16.25 -9.12 11.10
N THR A 369 15.12 -9.82 11.05
CA THR A 369 14.75 -10.63 9.90
C THR A 369 14.30 -9.75 8.73
N LEU A 370 13.55 -8.66 9.01
CA LEU A 370 13.16 -7.67 8.00
C LEU A 370 14.38 -7.04 7.29
N THR A 371 15.42 -6.64 8.03
CA THR A 371 16.63 -6.07 7.42
C THR A 371 17.35 -7.08 6.52
N ARG A 372 17.41 -8.36 6.93
CA ARG A 372 17.99 -9.44 6.13
C ARG A 372 17.19 -9.72 4.85
N LEU A 373 15.87 -9.67 4.91
CA LEU A 373 15.00 -9.81 3.74
C LEU A 373 15.19 -8.63 2.77
N MET A 374 15.27 -7.41 3.28
CA MET A 374 15.55 -6.23 2.47
C MET A 374 16.90 -6.35 1.74
N HIS A 375 17.96 -6.80 2.44
CA HIS A 375 19.27 -6.99 1.81
C HIS A 375 19.21 -8.00 0.64
N ARG A 376 18.37 -9.04 0.72
CA ARG A 376 18.17 -9.99 -0.38
C ARG A 376 17.37 -9.38 -1.53
N ALA A 377 16.28 -8.68 -1.23
CA ALA A 377 15.45 -7.99 -2.20
C ALA A 377 16.26 -6.92 -2.98
N GLN A 378 17.15 -6.20 -2.29
CA GLN A 378 18.11 -5.27 -2.91
C GLN A 378 18.98 -5.98 -3.96
N GLY A 379 19.47 -7.19 -3.66
CA GLY A 379 20.24 -8.00 -4.62
C GLY A 379 19.44 -8.42 -5.87
N ARG A 380 18.11 -8.44 -5.78
CA ARG A 380 17.17 -8.71 -6.89
C ARG A 380 16.66 -7.43 -7.57
N ALA A 381 17.16 -6.25 -7.19
CA ALA A 381 16.66 -4.94 -7.64
C ALA A 381 15.18 -4.66 -7.28
N GLU A 382 14.65 -5.30 -6.22
CA GLU A 382 13.30 -5.07 -5.69
C GLU A 382 13.30 -3.91 -4.67
N PHE A 383 13.67 -2.71 -5.12
CA PHE A 383 13.86 -1.55 -4.23
C PHE A 383 12.59 -1.06 -3.52
N HIS A 384 11.41 -1.34 -4.08
CA HIS A 384 10.12 -1.01 -3.47
C HIS A 384 9.92 -1.66 -2.09
N MET A 385 10.66 -2.74 -1.78
CA MET A 385 10.63 -3.38 -0.46
C MET A 385 11.10 -2.46 0.68
N VAL A 386 11.84 -1.37 0.37
CA VAL A 386 12.29 -0.39 1.37
C VAL A 386 11.09 0.23 2.12
N MET A 387 9.93 0.31 1.48
CA MET A 387 8.69 0.80 2.08
C MET A 387 8.34 0.01 3.35
N SER A 388 8.60 -1.30 3.38
CA SER A 388 8.38 -2.14 4.55
C SER A 388 9.23 -1.69 5.74
N LEU A 389 10.49 -1.30 5.50
CA LEU A 389 11.36 -0.77 6.56
C LEU A 389 10.92 0.64 6.98
N LEU A 390 10.48 1.48 6.03
CA LEU A 390 10.01 2.84 6.30
C LEU A 390 8.73 2.86 7.14
N VAL A 391 7.81 1.92 6.93
CA VAL A 391 6.60 1.72 7.78
C VAL A 391 7.01 1.40 9.22
N VAL A 392 7.96 0.49 9.41
CA VAL A 392 8.46 0.15 10.74
C VAL A 392 9.18 1.33 11.40
N LEU A 393 10.02 2.05 10.65
CA LEU A 393 10.69 3.25 11.13
C LEU A 393 9.67 4.34 11.50
N LYS A 394 8.61 4.54 10.72
CA LYS A 394 7.51 5.45 11.04
C LYS A 394 6.91 5.14 12.40
N LYS A 395 6.72 3.86 12.72
CA LYS A 395 6.26 3.46 14.05
C LYS A 395 7.26 3.79 15.15
N PHE A 396 8.56 3.53 14.94
CA PHE A 396 9.59 3.92 15.91
C PHE A 396 9.63 5.43 16.17
N PHE A 397 9.43 6.27 15.15
CA PHE A 397 9.31 7.73 15.31
C PHE A 397 8.12 8.12 16.19
N GLN A 398 7.00 7.41 16.09
CA GLN A 398 5.79 7.72 16.86
C GLN A 398 5.90 7.30 18.33
N ILE A 399 6.62 6.21 18.61
CA ILE A 399 6.70 5.61 19.95
C ILE A 399 8.03 5.87 20.66
N SER A 400 8.98 6.60 20.07
CA SER A 400 10.34 6.73 20.62
C SER A 400 10.35 7.31 22.03
N ASP A 401 9.55 8.35 22.29
CA ASP A 401 9.45 8.98 23.62
C ASP A 401 8.87 8.02 24.65
N ASP A 402 7.77 7.36 24.31
CA ASP A 402 7.11 6.36 25.14
C ASP A 402 8.07 5.20 25.46
N LEU A 403 8.79 4.71 24.45
CA LEU A 403 9.74 3.60 24.59
C LEU A 403 10.95 3.97 25.44
N VAL A 404 11.52 5.16 25.25
CA VAL A 404 12.65 5.64 26.07
C VAL A 404 12.22 5.87 27.51
N SER A 405 11.02 6.41 27.74
CA SER A 405 10.47 6.62 29.08
C SER A 405 10.26 5.31 29.82
N VAL A 406 9.68 4.31 29.17
CA VAL A 406 9.38 3.00 29.76
C VAL A 406 10.65 2.19 30.08
N LEU A 407 11.68 2.32 29.24
CA LEU A 407 12.94 1.59 29.40
C LEU A 407 13.96 2.33 30.27
N GLN A 408 13.59 3.43 30.93
CA GLN A 408 14.47 4.16 31.82
C GLN A 408 14.94 3.26 32.98
N GLY A 409 16.25 2.97 33.03
CA GLY A 409 16.84 2.06 34.02
C GLY A 409 16.86 0.57 33.60
N VAL A 410 16.40 0.24 32.39
CA VAL A 410 16.48 -1.10 31.79
C VAL A 410 17.41 -1.06 30.58
N ASP A 411 18.68 -0.70 30.84
CA ASP A 411 19.64 -0.28 29.81
C ASP A 411 19.91 -1.36 28.74
N ASN A 412 19.95 -2.64 29.10
CA ASN A 412 20.22 -3.72 28.16
C ASN A 412 19.16 -3.78 27.03
N VAL A 413 17.88 -3.70 27.38
CA VAL A 413 16.78 -3.75 26.39
C VAL A 413 16.77 -2.46 25.56
N LEU A 414 17.06 -1.32 26.18
CA LEU A 414 17.19 -0.05 25.48
C LEU A 414 18.34 -0.07 24.46
N ILE A 415 19.48 -0.63 24.81
CA ILE A 415 20.63 -0.81 23.91
C ILE A 415 20.22 -1.68 22.72
N ASP A 416 19.53 -2.80 22.95
CA ASP A 416 19.09 -3.70 21.87
C ASP A 416 18.13 -3.00 20.89
N PHE A 417 17.18 -2.20 21.39
CA PHE A 417 16.30 -1.40 20.51
C PHE A 417 17.06 -0.31 19.76
N ASN A 418 17.99 0.40 20.39
CA ASN A 418 18.84 1.37 19.70
C ASN A 418 19.64 0.70 18.56
N GLN A 419 20.21 -0.48 18.81
CA GLN A 419 20.92 -1.24 17.79
C GLN A 419 19.99 -1.67 16.64
N LEU A 420 18.76 -2.09 16.93
CA LEU A 420 17.79 -2.44 15.89
C LEU A 420 17.44 -1.22 15.02
N VAL A 421 17.09 -0.09 15.62
CA VAL A 421 16.74 1.13 14.88
C VAL A 421 17.92 1.60 14.04
N LEU A 422 19.14 1.56 14.57
CA LEU A 422 20.35 1.87 13.81
C LEU A 422 20.53 0.95 12.59
N ARG A 423 20.26 -0.36 12.73
CA ARG A 423 20.31 -1.32 11.61
C ARG A 423 19.23 -1.02 10.57
N LEU A 424 18.01 -0.69 10.99
CA LEU A 424 16.91 -0.32 10.10
C LEU A 424 17.22 0.95 9.31
N LEU A 425 17.73 2.01 9.97
CA LEU A 425 18.17 3.25 9.32
C LEU A 425 19.32 2.98 8.35
N SER A 426 20.35 2.23 8.78
CA SER A 426 21.51 1.91 7.93
C SER A 426 21.11 1.12 6.68
N GLN A 427 20.30 0.08 6.83
CA GLN A 427 19.86 -0.73 5.69
C GLN A 427 18.95 0.07 4.74
N SER A 428 18.08 0.93 5.28
CA SER A 428 17.22 1.81 4.48
C SER A 428 18.06 2.82 3.69
N LYS A 429 19.06 3.45 4.34
CA LYS A 429 20.01 4.36 3.68
C LYS A 429 20.74 3.68 2.53
N ILE A 430 21.35 2.52 2.79
CA ILE A 430 22.08 1.75 1.77
C ILE A 430 21.16 1.41 0.58
N THR A 431 19.92 1.01 0.86
CA THR A 431 18.95 0.66 -0.18
C THR A 431 18.58 1.89 -1.04
N LEU A 432 18.30 3.03 -0.40
CA LEU A 432 17.98 4.29 -1.08
C LEU A 432 19.15 4.77 -1.95
N GLU A 433 20.38 4.76 -1.43
CA GLU A 433 21.58 5.15 -2.17
C GLU A 433 21.88 4.19 -3.34
N THR A 434 21.70 2.87 -3.12
CA THR A 434 21.85 1.86 -4.17
C THR A 434 20.82 2.03 -5.27
N TYR A 435 19.60 2.46 -4.94
CA TYR A 435 18.58 2.76 -5.95
C TYR A 435 19.01 3.91 -6.86
N VAL A 436 19.62 4.98 -6.33
CA VAL A 436 20.16 6.07 -7.15
C VAL A 436 21.27 5.56 -8.08
N GLN A 437 22.15 4.69 -7.57
CA GLN A 437 23.19 4.05 -8.39
C GLN A 437 22.58 3.14 -9.47
N PHE A 438 21.53 2.39 -9.15
CA PHE A 438 20.78 1.57 -10.10
C PHE A 438 20.15 2.42 -11.20
N LEU A 439 19.53 3.55 -10.84
CA LEU A 439 19.01 4.52 -11.81
C LEU A 439 20.12 5.09 -12.70
N GLN A 440 21.35 5.22 -12.20
CA GLN A 440 22.48 5.72 -12.99
C GLN A 440 23.11 4.66 -13.90
N GLN A 441 22.98 3.37 -13.56
CA GLN A 441 23.59 2.26 -14.31
C GLN A 441 22.78 1.88 -15.55
N VAL A 442 23.50 1.61 -16.64
CA VAL A 442 22.95 0.84 -17.76
C VAL A 442 22.99 -0.62 -17.30
N THR A 443 21.85 -1.28 -17.13
CA THR A 443 21.81 -2.72 -16.77
C THR A 443 22.43 -3.54 -17.90
N GLU A 444 23.76 -3.67 -17.92
CA GLU A 444 24.52 -4.49 -18.87
C GLU A 444 24.49 -5.97 -18.51
N LYS A 445 23.86 -6.35 -17.38
CA LYS A 445 23.85 -7.73 -16.90
C LYS A 445 22.44 -8.30 -16.80
N SER A 446 22.24 -9.31 -17.65
CA SER A 446 21.27 -10.42 -17.59
C SER A 446 19.90 -10.19 -18.23
N SER A 447 19.63 -11.07 -19.21
CA SER A 447 18.38 -11.28 -19.96
C SER A 447 18.06 -10.28 -21.08
N SER A 448 17.86 -10.82 -22.26
CA SER A 448 17.80 -10.23 -23.60
C SER A 448 16.71 -9.18 -23.87
N ASN A 449 16.05 -8.61 -22.84
CA ASN A 449 14.88 -7.74 -23.02
C ASN A 449 14.99 -6.33 -22.38
N SER A 450 16.01 -6.00 -21.57
CA SER A 450 16.07 -4.71 -20.83
C SER A 450 16.67 -3.52 -21.61
N ASN A 451 17.22 -3.76 -22.81
CA ASN A 451 17.78 -2.73 -23.70
C ASN A 451 16.78 -2.21 -24.75
N ILE A 452 15.50 -2.58 -24.64
CA ILE A 452 14.49 -2.18 -25.61
C ILE A 452 14.07 -0.74 -25.32
N VAL A 453 14.65 0.22 -26.04
CA VAL A 453 14.11 1.58 -26.13
C VAL A 453 12.94 1.59 -27.13
N PRO A 454 11.86 2.37 -26.89
CA PRO A 454 10.71 2.38 -27.79
C PRO A 454 11.08 2.84 -29.20
N GLU A 455 10.66 2.16 -30.26
CA GLU A 455 11.09 2.48 -31.64
C GLU A 455 10.72 3.90 -32.10
N ASP A 456 9.65 4.45 -31.53
CA ASP A 456 9.06 5.76 -31.82
C ASP A 456 9.57 6.90 -30.92
N GLY A 457 10.46 6.59 -29.96
CA GLY A 457 10.97 7.57 -29.00
C GLY A 457 9.93 8.05 -27.98
N THR A 458 8.87 7.29 -27.70
CA THR A 458 7.91 7.61 -26.63
C THR A 458 8.54 7.49 -25.22
N ILE A 459 7.73 7.70 -24.18
CA ILE A 459 8.16 7.62 -22.77
C ILE A 459 8.63 6.20 -22.44
N HIS A 460 9.78 6.10 -21.75
CA HIS A 460 10.34 4.82 -21.34
C HIS A 460 9.73 4.34 -20.01
N GLU A 461 9.51 3.03 -19.86
CA GLU A 461 8.91 2.43 -18.65
C GLU A 461 9.71 2.75 -17.37
N LEU A 462 11.05 2.73 -17.44
CA LEU A 462 11.93 3.21 -16.36
C LEU A 462 11.52 4.59 -15.81
N THR A 463 11.09 5.53 -16.66
CA THR A 463 10.67 6.87 -16.25
C THR A 463 9.40 6.80 -15.41
N THR A 464 8.39 6.05 -15.86
CA THR A 464 7.13 5.89 -15.14
C THR A 464 7.35 5.16 -13.82
N ASN A 465 8.12 4.06 -13.83
CA ASN A 465 8.40 3.24 -12.64
C ASN A 465 9.19 4.04 -11.60
N ALA A 466 10.19 4.80 -12.05
CA ALA A 466 11.00 5.60 -11.13
C ALA A 466 10.19 6.71 -10.46
N LEU A 467 9.34 7.42 -11.20
CA LEU A 467 8.54 8.51 -10.63
C LEU A 467 7.42 7.99 -9.71
N MET A 468 6.80 6.86 -10.04
CA MET A 468 5.86 6.19 -9.12
C MET A 468 6.54 5.80 -7.81
N TYR A 469 7.76 5.25 -7.88
CA TYR A 469 8.53 4.93 -6.68
C TYR A 469 8.87 6.18 -5.85
N LEU A 470 9.34 7.25 -6.48
CA LEU A 470 9.66 8.51 -5.79
C LEU A 470 8.42 9.19 -5.18
N GLU A 471 7.26 9.10 -5.83
CA GLU A 471 5.99 9.59 -5.30
C GLU A 471 5.57 8.84 -4.03
N ASN A 472 5.72 7.51 -4.01
CA ASN A 472 5.40 6.71 -2.82
C ASN A 472 6.29 7.05 -1.62
N LEU A 473 7.53 7.51 -1.84
CA LEU A 473 8.44 7.91 -0.76
C LEU A 473 8.03 9.20 -0.05
N LEU A 474 7.14 10.01 -0.63
CA LEU A 474 6.77 11.32 -0.09
C LEU A 474 6.10 11.23 1.28
N GLU A 475 5.33 10.16 1.53
CA GLU A 475 4.70 9.91 2.85
C GLU A 475 5.75 9.74 3.97
N PHE A 476 6.99 9.39 3.60
CA PHE A 476 8.08 9.09 4.52
C PHE A 476 9.18 10.16 4.51
N ALA A 477 8.91 11.38 4.00
CA ALA A 477 9.91 12.43 3.80
C ALA A 477 10.80 12.70 5.02
N ASP A 478 10.23 12.92 6.21
CA ASP A 478 11.00 13.21 7.43
C ASP A 478 11.84 12.01 7.91
N ILE A 479 11.30 10.81 7.75
CA ILE A 479 11.95 9.54 8.12
C ILE A 479 13.14 9.30 7.19
N ILE A 480 12.95 9.52 5.88
CA ILE A 480 14.00 9.41 4.88
C ILE A 480 15.07 10.49 5.11
N GLY A 481 14.67 11.74 5.37
CA GLY A 481 15.59 12.83 5.73
C GLY A 481 16.49 12.43 6.89
N THR A 482 15.92 11.82 7.94
CA THR A 482 16.66 11.35 9.12
C THR A 482 17.57 10.18 8.79
N THR A 483 17.05 9.24 7.98
CA THR A 483 17.79 8.08 7.46
C THR A 483 19.01 8.50 6.63
N LEU A 484 18.94 9.63 5.94
CA LEU A 484 20.07 10.14 5.16
C LEU A 484 21.06 10.92 6.04
N SER A 485 20.60 11.60 7.09
CA SER A 485 21.43 12.46 7.94
C SER A 485 22.10 11.77 9.14
N PHE A 486 21.59 10.62 9.62
CA PHE A 486 22.05 10.06 10.92
C PHE A 486 23.55 9.75 10.99
N THR A 487 24.17 9.42 9.86
CA THR A 487 25.63 9.17 9.80
C THR A 487 26.46 10.44 9.96
N GLU A 488 25.90 11.61 9.65
CA GLU A 488 26.57 12.91 9.77
C GLU A 488 26.49 13.45 11.21
N ALA A 489 25.58 12.93 12.04
CA ALA A 489 25.26 13.45 13.39
C ALA A 489 26.22 12.99 14.51
N GLY A 490 27.26 12.21 14.18
CA GLY A 490 28.31 11.78 15.11
C GLY A 490 27.98 10.56 16.00
N PRO A 491 28.91 10.14 16.88
CA PRO A 491 28.80 8.87 17.64
C PRO A 491 27.68 8.82 18.68
N GLN A 492 27.22 9.98 19.17
CA GLN A 492 26.12 10.02 20.13
C GLN A 492 24.77 9.69 19.49
N ALA A 493 24.57 10.05 18.22
CA ALA A 493 23.36 9.71 17.47
C ALA A 493 23.27 8.20 17.17
N THR A 494 24.41 7.53 17.00
CA THR A 494 24.46 6.07 16.77
C THR A 494 24.32 5.27 18.06
N THR A 495 24.75 5.82 19.20
CA THR A 495 24.63 5.15 20.51
C THR A 495 23.22 5.28 21.08
N ASN A 496 22.60 6.46 20.96
CA ASN A 496 21.27 6.77 21.50
C ASN A 496 20.28 7.11 20.38
N THR A 497 20.15 6.21 19.41
CA THR A 497 19.38 6.42 18.18
C THR A 497 17.91 6.76 18.43
N LEU A 498 17.24 6.14 19.39
CA LEU A 498 15.85 6.45 19.74
C LEU A 498 15.68 7.90 20.21
N LYS A 499 16.59 8.39 21.07
CA LYS A 499 16.58 9.79 21.53
C LYS A 499 16.92 10.76 20.41
N TYR A 500 17.79 10.34 19.49
CA TYR A 500 18.10 11.09 18.28
C TYR A 500 16.86 11.24 17.38
N LEU A 501 16.05 10.19 17.19
CA LEU A 501 14.80 10.26 16.42
C LEU A 501 13.86 11.35 16.94
N THR A 502 13.64 11.40 18.26
CA THR A 502 12.83 12.45 18.91
C THR A 502 13.41 13.84 18.65
N THR A 503 14.72 14.00 18.83
CA THR A 503 15.38 15.31 18.76
C THR A 503 15.39 15.86 17.34
N ILE A 504 15.70 15.02 16.34
CA ILE A 504 15.80 15.46 14.95
C ILE A 504 14.43 15.61 14.29
N GLY A 505 13.42 14.84 14.72
CA GLY A 505 12.05 14.92 14.22
C GLY A 505 11.44 16.32 14.35
N GLN A 506 11.95 17.17 15.23
CA GLN A 506 11.51 18.56 15.39
C GLN A 506 12.04 19.51 14.30
N ASN A 507 13.08 19.12 13.56
CA ASN A 507 13.73 19.97 12.56
C ASN A 507 13.29 19.61 11.12
N HIS A 508 11.99 19.72 10.86
CA HIS A 508 11.39 19.35 9.57
C HIS A 508 12.07 20.04 8.37
N ALA A 509 12.43 21.32 8.47
CA ALA A 509 13.07 22.04 7.36
C ALA A 509 14.42 21.42 6.95
N PHE A 510 15.23 20.98 7.91
CA PHE A 510 16.49 20.28 7.64
C PHE A 510 16.25 18.90 6.99
N LEU A 511 15.24 18.17 7.47
CA LEU A 511 14.89 16.84 6.96
C LEU A 511 14.32 16.91 5.53
N GLU A 512 13.45 17.88 5.27
CA GLU A 512 12.92 18.17 3.93
C GLU A 512 14.05 18.49 2.95
N ASN A 513 15.07 19.24 3.36
CA ASN A 513 16.24 19.56 2.54
C ASN A 513 17.05 18.29 2.18
N LYS A 514 17.28 17.40 3.15
CA LYS A 514 17.98 16.12 2.92
C LYS A 514 17.22 15.20 1.98
N PHE A 515 15.89 15.10 2.15
CA PHE A 515 15.04 14.33 1.24
C PHE A 515 14.97 14.96 -0.15
N GLY A 516 14.90 16.30 -0.23
CA GLY A 516 14.99 17.07 -1.48
C GLY A 516 16.27 16.76 -2.28
N ASN A 517 17.42 16.71 -1.60
CA ASN A 517 18.70 16.33 -2.23
C ASN A 517 18.65 14.90 -2.80
N TYR A 518 18.06 13.96 -2.06
CA TYR A 518 17.88 12.59 -2.55
C TYR A 518 17.02 12.54 -3.82
N LEU A 519 15.85 13.21 -3.81
CA LEU A 519 14.96 13.27 -4.98
C LEU A 519 15.66 13.90 -6.18
N PHE A 520 16.41 15.00 -5.97
CA PHE A 520 17.16 15.65 -7.03
C PHE A 520 18.20 14.71 -7.65
N ASN A 521 18.99 14.00 -6.83
CA ASN A 521 19.99 13.05 -7.31
C ASN A 521 19.36 11.86 -8.04
N ALA A 522 18.21 11.34 -7.56
CA ALA A 522 17.50 10.25 -8.22
C ALA A 522 16.94 10.67 -9.59
N ILE A 523 16.30 11.84 -9.67
CA ILE A 523 15.77 12.38 -10.93
C ILE A 523 16.90 12.66 -11.92
N PHE A 524 18.01 13.24 -11.47
CA PHE A 524 19.15 13.51 -12.34
C PHE A 524 19.86 12.23 -12.80
N ALA A 525 19.96 11.22 -11.94
CA ALA A 525 20.46 9.88 -12.31
C ALA A 525 19.59 9.23 -13.39
N LEU A 526 18.26 9.30 -13.25
CA LEU A 526 17.29 8.87 -14.26
C LEU A 526 17.48 9.62 -15.58
N MET A 527 17.55 10.95 -15.55
CA MET A 527 17.76 11.77 -16.75
C MET A 527 19.07 11.41 -17.47
N THR A 528 20.15 11.21 -16.71
CA THR A 528 21.46 10.81 -17.26
C THR A 528 21.39 9.43 -17.91
N ASN A 529 20.65 8.48 -17.32
CA ASN A 529 20.46 7.15 -17.90
C ASN A 529 19.65 7.21 -19.19
N LEU A 530 18.55 7.97 -19.20
CA LEU A 530 17.74 8.18 -20.39
C LEU A 530 18.53 8.84 -21.52
N GLU A 531 19.41 9.78 -21.20
CA GLU A 531 20.34 10.36 -22.18
C GLU A 531 21.25 9.29 -22.80
N ARG A 532 21.88 8.43 -21.99
CA ARG A 532 22.70 7.32 -22.52
C ARG A 532 21.88 6.31 -23.33
N LYS A 533 20.69 5.93 -22.86
CA LYS A 533 19.77 5.03 -23.57
C LYS A 533 19.35 5.60 -24.92
N SER A 534 19.24 6.93 -25.03
CA SER A 534 18.92 7.58 -26.30
C SER A 534 20.01 7.37 -27.37
N GLU A 535 21.26 7.08 -27.00
CA GLU A 535 22.35 6.83 -27.96
C GLU A 535 22.13 5.58 -28.81
N VAL A 536 21.24 4.67 -28.38
CA VAL A 536 20.85 3.45 -29.12
C VAL A 536 20.17 3.78 -30.46
N TYR A 537 19.46 4.90 -30.58
CA TYR A 537 18.86 5.30 -31.85
C TYR A 537 19.93 5.74 -32.84
N SER A 538 19.86 5.30 -34.10
CA SER A 538 20.73 5.82 -35.17
C SER A 538 20.38 7.27 -35.53
N GLU A 539 19.09 7.61 -35.52
CA GLU A 539 18.57 8.90 -35.96
C GLU A 539 18.63 9.95 -34.84
N GLU A 540 19.27 11.09 -35.12
CA GLU A 540 19.44 12.20 -34.17
C GLU A 540 18.09 12.75 -33.65
N ILE A 541 17.08 12.82 -34.52
CA ILE A 541 15.72 13.25 -34.15
C ILE A 541 15.08 12.34 -33.10
N ARG A 542 15.24 11.02 -33.23
CA ARG A 542 14.67 10.07 -32.27
C ARG A 542 15.32 10.22 -30.90
N ARG A 543 16.63 10.48 -30.85
CA ARG A 543 17.33 10.79 -29.58
C ARG A 543 16.73 12.01 -28.90
N MET A 544 16.58 13.11 -29.65
CA MET A 544 16.06 14.37 -29.11
C MET A 544 14.60 14.24 -28.64
N ILE A 545 13.74 13.62 -29.44
CA ILE A 545 12.32 13.42 -29.09
C ILE A 545 12.19 12.52 -27.86
N PHE A 546 12.92 11.40 -27.81
CA PHE A 546 12.95 10.52 -26.65
C PHE A 546 13.35 11.27 -25.37
N GLN A 547 14.43 12.04 -25.42
CA GLN A 547 14.86 12.86 -24.28
C GLN A 547 13.78 13.86 -23.87
N MET A 548 13.22 14.63 -24.81
CA MET A 548 12.20 15.64 -24.52
C MET A 548 10.92 15.03 -23.94
N ASN A 549 10.44 13.90 -24.48
CA ASN A 549 9.25 13.20 -23.98
C ASN A 549 9.42 12.77 -22.52
N ASN A 550 10.56 12.16 -22.19
CA ASN A 550 10.80 11.69 -20.83
C ASN A 550 11.03 12.86 -19.85
N ILE A 551 11.76 13.92 -20.26
CA ILE A 551 11.97 15.12 -19.42
C ILE A 551 10.64 15.86 -19.18
N GLN A 552 9.79 15.99 -20.20
CA GLN A 552 8.46 16.58 -20.05
C GLN A 552 7.59 15.77 -19.10
N TYR A 553 7.62 14.44 -19.19
CA TYR A 553 6.90 13.57 -18.27
C TYR A 553 7.40 13.73 -16.82
N ILE A 554 8.73 13.82 -16.63
CA ILE A 554 9.35 14.11 -15.32
C ILE A 554 8.85 15.45 -14.78
N LEU A 555 8.91 16.54 -15.56
CA LEU A 555 8.45 17.86 -15.14
C LEU A 555 6.98 17.85 -14.76
N LYS A 556 6.10 17.28 -15.58
CA LYS A 556 4.67 17.16 -15.25
C LYS A 556 4.43 16.36 -13.98
N SER A 557 5.18 15.29 -13.78
CA SER A 557 5.08 14.49 -12.55
C SER A 557 5.53 15.30 -11.34
N ILE A 558 6.64 16.03 -11.42
CA ILE A 558 7.15 16.91 -10.34
C ILE A 558 6.08 17.92 -9.87
N TYR A 559 5.36 18.53 -10.83
CA TYR A 559 4.29 19.47 -10.51
C TYR A 559 3.02 18.79 -9.99
N LYS A 560 2.71 17.59 -10.46
CA LYS A 560 1.52 16.83 -10.04
C LYS A 560 1.64 16.24 -8.64
N THR A 561 2.82 15.75 -8.24
CA THR A 561 3.00 14.86 -7.08
C THR A 561 3.64 15.53 -5.87
N ASN A 562 3.58 16.84 -5.70
CA ASN A 562 4.25 17.59 -4.60
C ASN A 562 5.79 17.45 -4.50
N ILE A 563 6.45 16.68 -5.36
CA ILE A 563 7.93 16.59 -5.43
C ILE A 563 8.56 17.98 -5.56
N HIS A 564 7.91 18.91 -6.29
CA HIS A 564 8.40 20.28 -6.46
C HIS A 564 8.76 20.97 -5.13
N ARG A 565 7.97 20.77 -4.07
CA ARG A 565 8.20 21.39 -2.75
C ARG A 565 9.55 20.97 -2.17
N TYR A 566 9.86 19.67 -2.21
CA TYR A 566 11.10 19.12 -1.65
C TYR A 566 12.32 19.47 -2.52
N LEU A 567 12.17 19.57 -3.84
CA LEU A 567 13.27 20.06 -4.68
C LEU A 567 13.63 21.51 -4.35
N LEU A 568 12.63 22.39 -4.13
CA LEU A 568 12.83 23.79 -3.79
C LEU A 568 13.39 24.02 -2.37
N SER A 569 13.18 23.07 -1.44
CA SER A 569 13.77 23.15 -0.10
C SER A 569 15.29 22.90 -0.11
N GLN A 570 15.77 22.13 -1.11
CA GLN A 570 17.19 21.87 -1.32
C GLN A 570 17.87 22.96 -2.15
N ASP A 571 17.28 23.31 -3.29
CA ASP A 571 17.80 24.32 -4.21
C ASP A 571 16.64 25.03 -4.91
N ARG A 572 16.55 26.35 -4.72
CA ARG A 572 15.48 27.18 -5.30
C ARG A 572 15.46 27.14 -6.83
N GLU A 573 16.58 26.78 -7.46
CA GLU A 573 16.72 26.68 -8.91
C GLU A 573 16.62 25.23 -9.42
N ALA A 574 16.39 24.23 -8.56
CA ALA A 574 16.38 22.82 -8.97
C ALA A 574 15.43 22.52 -10.14
N VAL A 575 14.18 23.00 -10.05
CA VAL A 575 13.17 22.82 -11.11
C VAL A 575 13.52 23.65 -12.36
N ALA A 576 14.10 24.84 -12.16
CA ALA A 576 14.54 25.70 -13.25
C ALA A 576 15.69 25.05 -14.05
N LYS A 577 16.60 24.33 -13.39
CA LYS A 577 17.68 23.56 -14.04
C LYS A 577 17.12 22.46 -14.95
N ILE A 578 16.15 21.68 -14.48
CA ILE A 578 15.50 20.63 -15.29
C ILE A 578 14.74 21.25 -16.48
N THR A 579 14.03 22.35 -16.24
CA THR A 579 13.30 23.09 -17.29
C THR A 579 14.26 23.65 -18.35
N SER A 580 15.39 24.22 -17.93
CA SER A 580 16.42 24.74 -18.84
C SER A 580 17.00 23.65 -19.74
N ILE A 581 17.17 22.42 -19.23
CA ILE A 581 17.62 21.28 -20.05
C ILE A 581 16.57 20.98 -21.13
N LEU A 582 15.27 20.96 -20.80
CA LEU A 582 14.22 20.75 -21.80
C LEU A 582 14.24 21.84 -22.88
N ASP A 583 14.33 23.11 -22.47
CA ASP A 583 14.32 24.24 -23.41
C ASP A 583 15.58 24.26 -24.30
N GLU A 584 16.73 23.85 -23.78
CA GLU A 584 17.96 23.66 -24.57
C GLU A 584 17.76 22.58 -25.64
N ARG A 585 17.13 21.44 -25.30
CA ARG A 585 16.82 20.36 -26.26
C ARG A 585 15.82 20.81 -27.33
N LYS A 586 14.80 21.60 -26.98
CA LYS A 586 13.86 22.20 -27.95
C LYS A 586 14.59 23.12 -28.95
N LEU A 587 15.54 23.91 -28.45
CA LEU A 587 16.36 24.79 -29.29
C LEU A 587 17.26 23.99 -30.25
N PHE A 588 17.93 22.93 -29.76
CA PHE A 588 18.73 22.05 -30.61
C PHE A 588 17.89 21.38 -31.69
N TYR A 589 16.71 20.89 -31.34
CA TYR A 589 15.77 20.29 -32.28
C TYR A 589 15.34 21.27 -33.38
N THR A 590 15.06 22.52 -33.04
CA THR A 590 14.71 23.56 -34.02
C THR A 590 15.87 23.87 -34.97
N ARG A 591 17.09 24.00 -34.45
CA ARG A 591 18.32 24.21 -35.25
C ARG A 591 18.59 23.02 -36.17
N TRP A 592 18.37 21.80 -35.68
CA TRP A 592 18.50 20.59 -36.46
C TRP A 592 17.52 20.57 -37.64
N CYS A 593 16.26 20.97 -37.42
CA CYS A 593 15.27 21.08 -38.50
C CYS A 593 15.70 22.12 -39.56
N ALA A 594 16.19 23.29 -39.13
CA ALA A 594 16.69 24.32 -40.04
C ALA A 594 17.87 23.82 -40.90
N ARG A 595 18.81 23.07 -40.28
CA ARG A 595 19.94 22.43 -40.98
C ARG A 595 19.48 21.37 -41.97
N MET A 596 18.51 20.52 -41.59
CA MET A 596 17.94 19.51 -42.49
C MET A 596 17.26 20.14 -43.71
N LEU A 597 16.61 21.29 -43.53
CA LEU A 597 15.99 22.05 -44.61
C LEU A 597 16.99 22.88 -45.43
N SER A 598 18.28 22.90 -45.06
CA SER A 598 19.31 23.71 -45.71
C SER A 598 18.96 25.21 -45.80
N LEU A 599 18.20 25.72 -44.82
CA LEU A 599 17.78 27.11 -44.80
C LEU A 599 18.95 28.03 -44.43
N PRO A 600 19.18 29.13 -45.17
CA PRO A 600 20.27 30.05 -44.88
C PRO A 600 19.95 30.92 -43.67
N ASP A 601 20.93 31.06 -42.76
CA ASP A 601 20.85 32.03 -41.67
C ASP A 601 20.81 33.48 -42.18
N GLY A 602 20.29 34.39 -41.35
CA GLY A 602 20.12 35.82 -41.68
C GLY A 602 21.38 36.52 -42.21
N ASN A 603 22.58 36.12 -41.79
CA ASN A 603 23.85 36.69 -42.25
C ASN A 603 24.27 36.22 -43.66
N ILE A 604 23.78 35.07 -44.11
CA ILE A 604 24.14 34.43 -45.40
C ILE A 604 23.16 34.85 -46.51
N LEU A 605 21.97 35.32 -46.13
CA LEU A 605 20.92 35.81 -47.02
C LEU A 605 21.39 36.89 -48.02
N ASN A 606 22.41 37.67 -47.66
CA ASN A 606 22.98 38.72 -48.51
C ASN A 606 23.95 38.23 -49.59
N ARG A 607 24.36 36.94 -49.58
CA ARG A 607 25.31 36.35 -50.56
C ARG A 607 24.78 35.05 -51.20
N ILE A 608 23.46 34.90 -51.32
CA ILE A 608 22.88 33.68 -51.87
C ILE A 608 23.21 33.54 -53.36
N THR A 609 24.03 32.54 -53.70
CA THR A 609 24.29 32.05 -55.06
C THR A 609 23.86 30.59 -55.18
N GLY A 610 23.68 30.09 -56.41
CA GLY A 610 23.34 28.68 -56.67
C GLY A 610 21.93 28.28 -56.24
N LEU A 611 20.93 29.14 -56.48
CA LEU A 611 19.54 28.95 -56.02
C LEU A 611 18.90 27.62 -56.44
N ILE A 612 19.23 27.10 -57.63
CA ILE A 612 18.73 25.80 -58.12
C ILE A 612 19.08 24.66 -57.14
N ASN A 613 20.35 24.57 -56.76
CA ASN A 613 20.83 23.51 -55.86
C ASN A 613 20.21 23.70 -54.47
N ARG A 614 20.12 24.94 -53.97
CA ARG A 614 19.53 25.22 -52.65
C ARG A 614 18.05 24.85 -52.55
N TYR A 615 17.24 25.14 -53.58
CA TYR A 615 15.85 24.69 -53.60
C TYR A 615 15.74 23.16 -53.74
N SER A 616 16.65 22.52 -54.46
CA SER A 616 16.73 21.05 -54.50
C SER A 616 17.02 20.46 -53.12
N ASP A 617 18.01 21.00 -52.43
CA ASP A 617 18.41 20.58 -51.08
C ASP A 617 17.29 20.82 -50.06
N PHE A 618 16.62 21.97 -50.13
CA PHE A 618 15.44 22.27 -49.31
C PHE A 618 14.31 21.27 -49.54
N ASN A 619 13.95 20.99 -50.80
CA ASN A 619 12.87 20.06 -51.14
C ASN A 619 13.19 18.63 -50.66
N ASN A 620 14.43 18.18 -50.84
CA ASN A 620 14.89 16.88 -50.35
C ASN A 620 14.93 16.82 -48.82
N GLY A 621 15.37 17.91 -48.19
CA GLY A 621 15.38 18.11 -46.75
C GLY A 621 13.98 18.02 -46.16
N LEU A 622 13.00 18.70 -46.77
CA LEU A 622 11.61 18.70 -46.31
C LEU A 622 10.96 17.32 -46.43
N ASN A 623 11.24 16.59 -47.51
CA ASN A 623 10.77 15.22 -47.68
C ASN A 623 11.38 14.28 -46.62
N THR A 624 12.67 14.42 -46.35
CA THR A 624 13.38 13.65 -45.31
C THR A 624 12.83 13.99 -43.92
N LEU A 625 12.65 15.27 -43.63
CA LEU A 625 12.07 15.77 -42.38
C LEU A 625 10.70 15.14 -42.15
N THR A 626 9.79 15.21 -43.13
CA THR A 626 8.44 14.65 -43.03
C THR A 626 8.48 13.14 -42.78
N LYS A 627 9.31 12.40 -43.53
CA LYS A 627 9.47 10.94 -43.33
C LYS A 627 9.95 10.59 -41.93
N GLN A 628 10.93 11.33 -41.40
CA GLN A 628 11.44 11.07 -40.06
C GLN A 628 10.43 11.44 -38.96
N HIS A 629 9.59 12.46 -39.18
CA HIS A 629 8.55 12.86 -38.23
C HIS A 629 7.38 11.88 -38.15
N HIS A 630 7.16 11.07 -39.20
CA HIS A 630 6.18 9.97 -39.14
C HIS A 630 6.63 8.78 -38.27
N LEU A 631 7.92 8.69 -37.93
CA LEU A 631 8.49 7.60 -37.13
C LEU A 631 8.65 7.95 -35.65
N ILE A 632 8.16 9.12 -35.22
CA ILE A 632 8.29 9.59 -33.84
C ILE A 632 6.91 9.80 -33.19
N SER A 633 6.87 9.66 -31.88
CA SER A 633 5.68 9.92 -31.06
C SER A 633 5.96 11.02 -30.04
N ILE A 634 5.02 11.94 -29.86
CA ILE A 634 5.05 12.98 -28.83
C ILE A 634 3.71 12.91 -28.08
N PRO A 635 3.63 12.12 -26.99
CA PRO A 635 2.37 11.89 -26.30
C PRO A 635 1.85 13.12 -25.55
N ASP A 636 2.75 13.98 -25.07
CA ASP A 636 2.36 15.18 -24.33
C ASP A 636 1.94 16.34 -25.26
N ARG A 637 0.69 16.77 -25.12
CA ARG A 637 0.09 17.80 -25.97
C ARG A 637 0.76 19.18 -25.79
N GLU A 638 1.18 19.53 -24.58
CA GLU A 638 1.83 20.82 -24.32
C GLU A 638 3.21 20.89 -24.96
N LEU A 639 4.02 19.82 -24.83
CA LEU A 639 5.29 19.70 -25.53
C LEU A 639 5.11 19.74 -27.04
N LYS A 640 4.16 18.96 -27.57
CA LYS A 640 3.86 18.94 -29.01
C LYS A 640 3.48 20.33 -29.53
N ASN A 641 2.55 21.00 -28.86
CA ASN A 641 2.14 22.35 -29.22
C ASN A 641 3.32 23.34 -29.10
N SER A 642 4.09 23.29 -28.02
CA SER A 642 5.26 24.15 -27.80
C SER A 642 6.29 24.00 -28.92
N LEU A 643 6.57 22.77 -29.34
CA LEU A 643 7.48 22.48 -30.45
C LEU A 643 6.91 22.97 -31.79
N GLU A 644 5.63 22.73 -32.07
CA GLU A 644 4.96 23.22 -33.27
C GLU A 644 5.07 24.76 -33.39
N HIS A 645 4.70 25.48 -32.33
CA HIS A 645 4.76 26.95 -32.32
C HIS A 645 6.19 27.45 -32.52
N GLN A 646 7.18 26.81 -31.89
CA GLN A 646 8.58 27.17 -32.04
C GLN A 646 9.10 26.91 -33.46
N LEU A 647 8.79 25.75 -34.05
CA LEU A 647 9.17 25.44 -35.43
C LEU A 647 8.53 26.39 -36.43
N VAL A 648 7.23 26.69 -36.27
CA VAL A 648 6.53 27.65 -37.15
C VAL A 648 7.18 29.02 -37.04
N ARG A 649 7.36 29.54 -35.81
CA ARG A 649 7.97 30.86 -35.59
C ARG A 649 9.36 30.97 -36.22
N ASP A 650 10.22 29.98 -36.01
CA ASP A 650 11.63 30.06 -36.36
C ASP A 650 11.88 29.65 -37.82
N LEU A 651 11.28 28.56 -38.31
CA LEU A 651 11.52 28.06 -39.67
C LEU A 651 10.77 28.85 -40.74
N VAL A 652 9.53 29.28 -40.48
CA VAL A 652 8.76 30.06 -41.47
C VAL A 652 9.40 31.43 -41.69
N ALA A 653 9.95 32.04 -40.65
CA ALA A 653 10.71 33.29 -40.78
C ALA A 653 11.95 33.12 -41.67
N LEU A 654 12.73 32.05 -41.46
CA LEU A 654 13.90 31.72 -42.28
C LEU A 654 13.52 31.42 -43.73
N TYR A 655 12.47 30.61 -43.95
CA TYR A 655 12.00 30.29 -45.30
C TYR A 655 11.43 31.51 -46.02
N ARG A 656 10.66 32.36 -45.33
CA ARG A 656 10.13 33.62 -45.88
C ARG A 656 11.26 34.51 -46.38
N GLY A 657 12.29 34.72 -45.56
CA GLY A 657 13.47 35.49 -45.97
C GLY A 657 14.17 34.88 -47.19
N PHE A 658 14.38 33.56 -47.20
CA PHE A 658 14.96 32.83 -48.33
C PHE A 658 14.12 32.97 -49.61
N TRP A 659 12.80 32.81 -49.49
CA TRP A 659 11.85 32.87 -50.59
C TRP A 659 11.76 34.27 -51.20
N GLU A 660 11.58 35.31 -50.38
CA GLU A 660 11.48 36.72 -50.82
C GLU A 660 12.77 37.16 -51.54
N LYS A 661 13.94 36.80 -51.00
CA LYS A 661 15.21 37.12 -51.65
C LYS A 661 15.39 36.39 -52.98
N SER A 662 14.96 35.13 -53.05
CA SER A 662 14.99 34.34 -54.27
C SER A 662 14.09 34.91 -55.38
N MET A 663 12.97 35.55 -55.02
CA MET A 663 12.06 36.19 -55.99
C MET A 663 12.73 37.36 -56.71
N SER A 664 13.60 38.10 -56.01
CA SER A 664 14.34 39.26 -56.53
C SER A 664 15.49 38.92 -57.48
N ILE A 665 15.90 37.64 -57.56
CA ILE A 665 17.05 37.19 -58.35
C ILE A 665 16.56 36.40 -59.57
N ALA A 666 17.05 36.76 -60.76
CA ALA A 666 16.81 35.98 -61.98
C ALA A 666 17.79 34.80 -62.03
N PHE A 667 17.31 33.56 -61.83
CA PHE A 667 18.16 32.36 -61.77
C PHE A 667 17.69 31.19 -62.66
N THR A 668 16.45 31.22 -63.17
CA THR A 668 15.89 30.20 -64.06
C THR A 668 14.69 30.77 -64.83
N THR A 669 14.42 30.23 -66.01
CA THR A 669 13.22 30.52 -66.81
C THR A 669 11.99 29.72 -66.37
N ASN A 670 12.18 28.64 -65.62
CA ASN A 670 11.11 27.77 -65.11
C ASN A 670 11.20 27.68 -63.58
N ARG A 671 10.59 28.64 -62.88
CA ARG A 671 10.66 28.79 -61.41
C ARG A 671 9.87 27.71 -60.68
N ASP A 672 8.71 27.32 -61.20
CA ASP A 672 7.79 26.35 -60.59
C ASP A 672 8.40 24.95 -60.45
N LYS A 673 9.35 24.60 -61.33
CA LYS A 673 10.12 23.36 -61.24
C LYS A 673 10.93 23.24 -59.94
N TYR A 674 11.41 24.36 -59.41
CA TYR A 674 12.32 24.41 -58.25
C TYR A 674 11.62 24.89 -56.99
N ILE A 675 10.77 25.90 -57.11
CA ILE A 675 10.02 26.50 -56.00
C ILE A 675 8.67 25.79 -55.92
N LYS A 676 8.63 24.69 -55.18
CA LYS A 676 7.45 23.81 -55.09
C LYS A 676 6.40 24.25 -54.06
N LEU A 677 6.74 25.19 -53.19
CA LEU A 677 5.94 25.58 -52.03
C LEU A 677 5.90 27.10 -51.91
N SER A 678 4.73 27.66 -51.58
CA SER A 678 4.62 29.03 -51.10
C SER A 678 4.97 29.11 -49.61
N VAL A 679 5.09 30.32 -49.07
CA VAL A 679 5.35 30.50 -47.64
C VAL A 679 4.18 30.00 -46.79
N GLU A 680 2.95 30.22 -47.25
CA GLU A 680 1.72 29.74 -46.61
C GLU A 680 1.65 28.21 -46.64
N GLU A 681 1.96 27.60 -47.78
CA GLU A 681 1.95 26.15 -47.92
C GLU A 681 3.04 25.48 -47.07
N PHE A 682 4.22 26.11 -46.98
CA PHE A 682 5.28 25.66 -46.08
C PHE A 682 4.85 25.74 -44.62
N GLU A 683 4.22 26.84 -44.19
CA GLU A 683 3.68 26.99 -42.83
C GLU A 683 2.65 25.92 -42.50
N ILE A 684 1.72 25.64 -43.42
CA ILE A 684 0.73 24.56 -43.26
C ILE A 684 1.46 23.21 -43.08
N ARG A 685 2.47 22.91 -43.89
CA ARG A 685 3.23 21.65 -43.77
C ARG A 685 3.95 21.51 -42.44
N ILE A 686 4.54 22.58 -41.92
CA ILE A 686 5.22 22.55 -40.61
C ILE A 686 4.21 22.35 -39.46
N ARG A 687 3.04 22.99 -39.51
CA ARG A 687 1.98 22.76 -38.49
C ARG A 687 1.48 21.31 -38.48
N HIS A 688 1.43 20.67 -39.64
CA HIS A 688 1.00 19.27 -39.75
C HIS A 688 2.11 18.26 -39.51
N LEU A 689 3.36 18.70 -39.26
CA LEU A 689 4.53 17.83 -39.14
C LEU A 689 4.40 16.79 -38.01
N PHE A 690 3.73 17.14 -36.91
CA PHE A 690 3.51 16.25 -35.75
C PHE A 690 2.12 15.59 -35.73
N ASN A 691 1.26 15.91 -36.68
CA ASN A 691 -0.05 15.30 -36.81
C ASN A 691 0.11 14.13 -37.76
N GLY A 692 0.16 12.91 -37.20
CA GLY A 692 0.14 11.69 -37.99
C GLY A 692 -0.95 11.76 -39.06
N THR A 693 -0.70 11.13 -40.20
CA THR A 693 -1.57 11.17 -41.38
C THR A 693 -2.89 10.45 -41.11
N SER A 694 -3.80 11.07 -40.36
CA SER A 694 -5.22 10.83 -40.57
C SER A 694 -5.63 11.59 -41.83
N THR A 695 -6.33 10.92 -42.72
CA THR A 695 -6.86 11.45 -43.98
C THR A 695 -7.85 12.58 -43.71
N ASN A 696 -7.33 13.76 -43.38
CA ASN A 696 -8.13 14.94 -43.05
C ASN A 696 -8.43 15.77 -44.30
N SER A 697 -8.78 15.10 -45.41
CA SER A 697 -9.44 15.83 -46.49
C SER A 697 -10.73 16.42 -45.93
N THR A 698 -10.90 17.73 -46.06
CA THR A 698 -12.12 18.43 -45.63
C THR A 698 -13.35 17.97 -46.42
N HIS A 699 -13.14 17.30 -47.56
CA HIS A 699 -14.17 16.70 -48.40
C HIS A 699 -14.59 15.28 -47.97
N ASP A 700 -13.81 14.60 -47.11
CA ASP A 700 -14.11 13.24 -46.64
C ASP A 700 -15.06 13.29 -45.45
N ARG A 701 -16.33 13.62 -45.74
CA ARG A 701 -17.40 13.78 -44.76
C ARG A 701 -18.75 13.30 -45.33
N PRO A 702 -19.54 12.52 -44.54
CA PRO A 702 -19.25 12.12 -43.17
C PRO A 702 -18.19 11.01 -43.08
N LEU A 703 -17.20 11.17 -42.19
CA LEU A 703 -16.19 10.16 -41.88
C LEU A 703 -16.53 9.47 -40.55
N ILE A 704 -16.68 8.15 -40.57
CA ILE A 704 -16.97 7.33 -39.39
C ILE A 704 -15.78 6.42 -39.08
N VAL A 705 -15.24 6.49 -37.86
CA VAL A 705 -14.11 5.65 -37.43
C VAL A 705 -14.63 4.43 -36.68
N GLN A 706 -14.38 3.23 -37.23
CA GLN A 706 -14.74 1.98 -36.58
C GLN A 706 -13.64 1.50 -35.64
N LEU A 707 -14.00 1.23 -34.38
CA LEU A 707 -13.09 0.82 -33.31
C LEU A 707 -13.51 -0.52 -32.70
N ALA A 708 -12.56 -1.25 -32.15
CA ALA A 708 -12.82 -2.41 -31.31
C ALA A 708 -12.36 -2.09 -29.88
N SER A 709 -13.25 -2.22 -28.91
CA SER A 709 -12.92 -2.13 -27.48
C SER A 709 -13.89 -2.99 -26.69
N ASN A 710 -13.42 -3.48 -25.54
CA ASN A 710 -14.22 -4.17 -24.54
C ASN A 710 -14.25 -3.38 -23.22
N ASP A 711 -13.70 -2.17 -23.17
CA ASP A 711 -13.63 -1.35 -21.97
C ASP A 711 -14.33 0.01 -22.23
N PRO A 712 -15.29 0.41 -21.39
CA PRO A 712 -15.99 1.68 -21.55
C PRO A 712 -15.08 2.91 -21.49
N CYS A 713 -14.06 2.91 -20.62
CA CYS A 713 -13.17 4.05 -20.43
C CYS A 713 -12.22 4.21 -21.62
N GLU A 714 -11.61 3.13 -22.09
CA GLU A 714 -10.75 3.16 -23.28
C GLU A 714 -11.50 3.63 -24.52
N PHE A 715 -12.71 3.11 -24.75
CA PHE A 715 -13.52 3.53 -25.89
C PHE A 715 -13.94 4.99 -25.78
N ALA A 716 -14.29 5.49 -24.59
CA ALA A 716 -14.61 6.88 -24.35
C ALA A 716 -13.40 7.82 -24.59
N ILE A 717 -12.21 7.45 -24.10
CA ILE A 717 -10.97 8.21 -24.35
C ILE A 717 -10.67 8.23 -25.86
N ALA A 718 -10.74 7.08 -26.53
CA ALA A 718 -10.54 7.01 -27.98
C ALA A 718 -11.55 7.86 -28.74
N THR A 719 -12.82 7.88 -28.29
CA THR A 719 -13.88 8.73 -28.82
C THR A 719 -13.51 10.22 -28.73
N GLU A 720 -13.06 10.67 -27.56
CA GLU A 720 -12.64 12.05 -27.33
C GLU A 720 -11.45 12.44 -28.22
N MET A 721 -10.46 11.56 -28.32
CA MET A 721 -9.26 11.77 -29.14
C MET A 721 -9.58 11.87 -30.63
N LEU A 722 -10.52 11.06 -31.12
CA LEU A 722 -10.88 11.00 -32.54
C LEU A 722 -11.94 12.01 -32.94
N ALA A 723 -12.73 12.51 -32.00
CA ALA A 723 -13.82 13.43 -32.26
C ALA A 723 -13.44 14.62 -33.17
N PRO A 724 -12.29 15.31 -32.98
CA PRO A 724 -11.89 16.42 -33.85
C PRO A 724 -11.65 16.03 -35.32
N TYR A 725 -11.44 14.73 -35.60
CA TYR A 725 -11.03 14.22 -36.90
C TYR A 725 -12.11 13.42 -37.62
N CYS A 726 -13.27 13.17 -37.01
CA CYS A 726 -14.36 12.41 -37.60
C CYS A 726 -15.75 12.93 -37.23
N ASP A 727 -16.76 12.49 -37.99
CA ASP A 727 -18.17 12.81 -37.82
C ASP A 727 -18.91 11.78 -36.95
N GLY A 728 -18.27 10.65 -36.68
CA GLY A 728 -18.79 9.63 -35.79
C GLY A 728 -17.81 8.49 -35.54
N ILE A 729 -18.19 7.64 -34.60
CA ILE A 729 -17.52 6.38 -34.31
C ILE A 729 -18.49 5.21 -34.44
N ASP A 730 -17.94 4.04 -34.74
CA ASP A 730 -18.68 2.78 -34.80
C ASP A 730 -18.00 1.74 -33.90
N LEU A 731 -18.76 1.14 -33.00
CA LEU A 731 -18.28 0.03 -32.16
C LEU A 731 -18.41 -1.30 -32.93
N ASN A 732 -17.28 -1.95 -33.18
CA ASN A 732 -17.24 -3.24 -33.86
C ASN A 732 -17.56 -4.39 -32.89
N CYS A 733 -18.83 -4.81 -32.88
CA CYS A 733 -19.32 -6.00 -32.18
C CYS A 733 -19.44 -7.23 -33.12
N GLY A 734 -18.83 -7.17 -34.32
CA GLY A 734 -19.10 -8.13 -35.40
C GLY A 734 -17.89 -8.94 -35.86
N CYS A 735 -16.68 -8.65 -35.40
CA CYS A 735 -15.47 -9.36 -35.86
C CYS A 735 -15.40 -10.80 -35.30
N PRO A 736 -15.30 -11.85 -36.16
CA PRO A 736 -15.24 -13.24 -35.72
C PRO A 736 -13.80 -13.79 -35.61
N GLN A 737 -12.77 -12.94 -35.68
CA GLN A 737 -11.38 -13.39 -35.63
C GLN A 737 -11.08 -14.08 -34.29
N PRO A 738 -10.42 -15.26 -34.27
CA PRO A 738 -10.17 -16.00 -33.04
C PRO A 738 -9.46 -15.18 -31.97
N TRP A 739 -8.45 -14.38 -32.37
CA TRP A 739 -7.70 -13.52 -31.46
C TRP A 739 -8.58 -12.41 -30.86
N ALA A 740 -9.50 -11.83 -31.65
CA ALA A 740 -10.39 -10.78 -31.18
C ALA A 740 -11.41 -11.36 -30.17
N ILE A 741 -11.93 -12.54 -30.46
CA ILE A 741 -12.85 -13.26 -29.56
C ILE A 741 -12.15 -13.61 -28.24
N SER A 742 -10.90 -14.10 -28.28
CA SER A 742 -10.14 -14.44 -27.06
C SER A 742 -9.86 -13.22 -26.18
N SER A 743 -9.70 -12.05 -26.80
CA SER A 743 -9.54 -10.77 -26.08
C SER A 743 -10.87 -10.13 -25.66
N GLY A 744 -12.01 -10.80 -25.85
CA GLY A 744 -13.32 -10.24 -25.50
C GLY A 744 -13.80 -9.11 -26.42
N LEU A 745 -13.24 -8.99 -27.62
CA LEU A 745 -13.57 -7.97 -28.62
C LEU A 745 -14.47 -8.54 -29.74
N GLY A 746 -15.01 -7.67 -30.58
CA GLY A 746 -15.75 -8.10 -31.77
C GLY A 746 -17.00 -8.90 -31.41
N SER A 747 -17.19 -10.05 -32.06
CA SER A 747 -18.37 -10.90 -31.85
C SER A 747 -18.46 -11.54 -30.45
N ALA A 748 -17.40 -11.48 -29.63
CA ALA A 748 -17.49 -11.86 -28.22
C ALA A 748 -18.46 -10.95 -27.44
N LEU A 749 -18.53 -9.67 -27.81
CA LEU A 749 -19.41 -8.68 -27.17
C LEU A 749 -20.90 -8.99 -27.36
N LEU A 750 -21.26 -9.78 -28.38
CA LEU A 750 -22.64 -10.22 -28.60
C LEU A 750 -23.17 -11.10 -27.45
N LYS A 751 -22.30 -11.62 -26.57
CA LYS A 751 -22.65 -12.41 -25.39
C LYS A 751 -22.95 -11.54 -24.16
N GLU A 752 -22.48 -10.30 -24.17
CA GLU A 752 -22.47 -9.37 -23.05
C GLU A 752 -23.13 -8.03 -23.47
N PRO A 753 -24.44 -8.02 -23.76
CA PRO A 753 -25.13 -6.81 -24.25
C PRO A 753 -25.06 -5.63 -23.24
N GLU A 754 -25.00 -5.91 -21.94
CA GLU A 754 -24.81 -4.87 -20.91
C GLU A 754 -23.44 -4.18 -21.00
N LYS A 755 -22.41 -4.93 -21.39
CA LYS A 755 -21.08 -4.39 -21.59
C LYS A 755 -21.04 -3.45 -22.80
N VAL A 756 -21.72 -3.83 -23.88
CA VAL A 756 -21.92 -2.96 -25.05
C VAL A 756 -22.66 -1.68 -24.67
N ALA A 757 -23.68 -1.79 -23.80
CA ALA A 757 -24.38 -0.66 -23.20
C ALA A 757 -23.42 0.34 -22.57
N ASN A 758 -22.60 -0.16 -21.65
CA ASN A 758 -21.71 0.67 -20.86
C ASN A 758 -20.69 1.37 -21.76
N ILE A 759 -20.18 0.69 -22.79
CA ILE A 759 -19.26 1.26 -23.78
C ILE A 759 -19.92 2.40 -24.56
N VAL A 760 -21.11 2.18 -25.12
CA VAL A 760 -21.83 3.21 -25.89
C VAL A 760 -22.22 4.38 -24.99
N HIS A 761 -22.69 4.09 -23.78
CA HIS A 761 -23.11 5.10 -22.82
C HIS A 761 -21.94 5.97 -22.35
N ALA A 762 -20.79 5.37 -22.05
CA ALA A 762 -19.58 6.10 -21.70
C ALA A 762 -19.16 7.07 -22.82
N ALA A 763 -19.10 6.60 -24.07
CA ALA A 763 -18.78 7.46 -25.20
C ALA A 763 -19.80 8.59 -25.43
N ARG A 764 -21.09 8.33 -25.17
CA ARG A 764 -22.14 9.36 -25.24
C ARG A 764 -22.04 10.41 -24.15
N ASN A 765 -21.61 10.03 -22.95
CA ASN A 765 -21.35 10.98 -21.87
C ASN A 765 -20.11 11.83 -22.13
N THR A 766 -19.13 11.29 -22.86
CA THR A 766 -17.92 12.02 -23.26
C THR A 766 -18.18 13.02 -24.37
N ILE A 767 -18.87 12.62 -25.45
CA ILE A 767 -19.19 13.50 -26.58
C ILE A 767 -20.70 13.53 -26.82
N PRO A 768 -21.36 14.69 -26.60
CA PRO A 768 -22.80 14.82 -26.84
C PRO A 768 -23.13 14.68 -28.33
N ARG A 769 -24.38 14.33 -28.62
CA ARG A 769 -24.90 14.18 -30.00
C ARG A 769 -24.70 15.43 -30.85
N TRP A 770 -24.62 16.61 -30.25
CA TRP A 770 -24.34 17.87 -30.92
C TRP A 770 -23.14 18.57 -30.27
N ARG A 771 -22.11 18.86 -31.07
CA ARG A 771 -20.90 19.56 -30.61
C ARG A 771 -21.11 21.07 -30.66
N ASN A 772 -20.76 21.75 -29.56
CA ASN A 772 -20.81 23.20 -29.37
C ASN A 772 -22.15 23.84 -29.78
N SER A 773 -23.08 23.96 -28.84
CA SER A 773 -24.26 24.80 -29.01
C SER A 773 -24.69 25.46 -27.72
N HIS A 774 -24.64 26.79 -27.68
CA HIS A 774 -25.57 27.65 -26.92
C HIS A 774 -27.02 27.52 -27.47
N MET A 775 -27.45 26.29 -27.78
CA MET A 775 -28.70 26.02 -28.51
C MET A 775 -29.29 24.70 -28.01
N GLU A 776 -29.50 24.60 -26.69
CA GLU A 776 -30.23 23.51 -26.04
C GLU A 776 -31.75 23.54 -26.29
N SER A 777 -32.25 24.27 -27.29
CA SER A 777 -33.69 24.45 -27.48
C SER A 777 -34.16 24.45 -28.94
N CYS A 778 -33.51 23.70 -29.83
CA CYS A 778 -34.16 23.30 -31.09
C CYS A 778 -34.49 21.81 -31.05
N LYS A 779 -35.77 21.49 -30.86
CA LYS A 779 -36.29 20.15 -31.14
C LYS A 779 -36.00 19.81 -32.60
N MET A 780 -35.48 18.61 -32.84
CA MET A 780 -35.14 18.07 -34.16
C MET A 780 -36.32 18.03 -35.16
N LEU A 781 -37.55 18.31 -34.71
CA LEU A 781 -38.76 18.41 -35.52
C LEU A 781 -38.72 19.56 -36.55
N ASP A 782 -38.01 20.66 -36.27
CA ASP A 782 -37.92 21.79 -37.22
C ASP A 782 -37.06 21.49 -38.46
N TYR A 783 -36.37 20.34 -38.49
CA TYR A 783 -35.53 19.93 -39.63
C TYR A 783 -36.29 19.09 -40.68
N ILE A 784 -37.46 18.54 -40.35
CA ILE A 784 -38.15 17.56 -41.20
C ILE A 784 -39.29 18.19 -42.03
N GLU A 785 -39.83 19.35 -41.64
CA GLU A 785 -41.07 19.88 -42.26
C GLU A 785 -40.90 20.79 -43.49
N ASP A 786 -39.69 21.14 -43.96
CA ASP A 786 -39.54 22.15 -45.01
C ASP A 786 -38.82 21.66 -46.29
N SER A 787 -39.08 20.40 -46.68
CA SER A 787 -38.53 19.77 -47.89
C SER A 787 -39.15 20.24 -49.22
N ASN A 788 -40.02 21.26 -49.20
CA ASN A 788 -40.71 21.75 -50.40
C ASN A 788 -40.27 23.14 -50.91
N LYS A 789 -39.12 23.69 -50.47
CA LYS A 789 -38.56 24.93 -51.06
C LYS A 789 -37.06 24.79 -51.36
N ASN A 790 -36.76 24.39 -52.59
CA ASN A 790 -35.42 24.41 -53.17
C ASN A 790 -34.82 25.82 -53.07
N ASN A 791 -33.57 25.89 -52.58
CA ASN A 791 -32.66 27.05 -52.42
C ASN A 791 -32.32 27.52 -50.98
N LYS A 792 -32.85 26.90 -49.90
CA LYS A 792 -32.36 27.17 -48.52
C LYS A 792 -31.56 26.03 -47.86
N ALA A 793 -31.65 24.80 -48.37
CA ALA A 793 -30.96 23.64 -47.78
C ALA A 793 -29.43 23.68 -47.98
N GLU A 794 -28.94 24.07 -49.16
CA GLU A 794 -27.50 24.10 -49.46
C GLU A 794 -26.68 25.08 -48.60
N ASN A 795 -27.28 26.19 -48.16
CA ASN A 795 -26.60 27.17 -47.30
C ASN A 795 -26.54 26.76 -45.82
N LYS A 796 -27.37 25.80 -45.35
CA LYS A 796 -27.36 25.31 -43.95
C LYS A 796 -26.37 24.16 -43.71
N PHE A 797 -26.05 23.34 -44.71
CA PHE A 797 -25.05 22.26 -44.57
C PHE A 797 -23.60 22.79 -44.53
N ARG A 798 -23.34 24.01 -45.01
CA ARG A 798 -22.00 24.63 -45.00
C ARG A 798 -21.48 24.97 -43.59
N SER A 799 -22.33 25.01 -42.57
CA SER A 799 -21.90 25.31 -41.18
C SER A 799 -21.49 24.08 -40.37
N ILE A 800 -21.74 22.86 -40.88
CA ILE A 800 -21.38 21.62 -40.19
C ILE A 800 -19.89 21.36 -40.41
N THR A 801 -19.08 21.53 -39.35
CA THR A 801 -17.63 21.29 -39.32
C THR A 801 -17.31 20.11 -38.40
N ARG A 802 -16.09 19.55 -38.42
CA ARG A 802 -15.74 18.50 -37.44
C ARG A 802 -15.74 19.04 -36.00
N SER A 803 -15.61 20.36 -35.82
CA SER A 803 -15.70 21.05 -34.53
C SER A 803 -17.12 21.53 -34.15
N HIS A 804 -18.07 21.57 -35.08
CA HIS A 804 -19.44 22.06 -34.85
C HIS A 804 -20.45 21.25 -35.66
N GLY A 805 -21.42 20.61 -35.00
CA GLY A 805 -22.45 19.79 -35.66
C GLY A 805 -22.67 18.45 -34.99
N PRO A 806 -23.44 17.54 -35.63
CA PRO A 806 -23.79 16.26 -35.03
C PRO A 806 -22.58 15.34 -34.94
N PHE A 807 -22.47 14.59 -33.84
CA PHE A 807 -21.50 13.51 -33.70
C PHE A 807 -22.17 12.17 -33.44
N SER A 808 -21.87 11.22 -34.33
CA SER A 808 -22.58 9.95 -34.32
C SER A 808 -21.84 8.84 -33.59
N ILE A 809 -22.59 7.95 -32.93
CA ILE A 809 -22.08 6.72 -32.31
C ILE A 809 -22.98 5.61 -32.80
N SER A 810 -22.38 4.62 -33.43
CA SER A 810 -23.07 3.49 -34.05
C SER A 810 -22.46 2.17 -33.60
N ALA A 811 -23.15 1.07 -33.90
CA ALA A 811 -22.63 -0.26 -33.61
C ALA A 811 -22.80 -1.19 -34.82
N LYS A 812 -21.74 -1.95 -35.11
CA LYS A 812 -21.77 -3.02 -36.12
C LYS A 812 -21.84 -4.38 -35.47
N ILE A 813 -22.93 -5.10 -35.71
CA ILE A 813 -23.21 -6.42 -35.13
C ILE A 813 -23.25 -7.52 -36.21
N ARG A 814 -23.30 -8.77 -35.75
CA ARG A 814 -23.63 -9.97 -36.54
C ARG A 814 -24.89 -10.61 -36.00
N ILE A 815 -25.49 -11.53 -36.76
CA ILE A 815 -26.64 -12.33 -36.29
C ILE A 815 -26.19 -13.18 -35.09
N PRO A 816 -26.70 -12.94 -33.87
CA PRO A 816 -26.31 -13.68 -32.68
C PRO A 816 -26.81 -15.13 -32.74
N THR A 817 -26.02 -16.06 -32.19
CA THR A 817 -26.36 -17.48 -32.12
C THR A 817 -26.77 -17.90 -30.71
N THR A 818 -27.50 -19.02 -30.59
CA THR A 818 -28.00 -19.56 -29.31
C THR A 818 -26.92 -19.85 -28.26
N SER A 819 -25.65 -19.98 -28.68
CA SER A 819 -24.46 -20.10 -27.82
C SER A 819 -24.03 -18.80 -27.11
N ASN A 820 -24.67 -17.67 -27.41
CA ASN A 820 -24.24 -16.33 -26.95
C ASN A 820 -25.07 -15.79 -25.76
N ARG A 821 -25.54 -16.65 -24.85
CA ARG A 821 -26.51 -16.24 -23.81
C ARG A 821 -25.89 -15.52 -22.61
N SER A 822 -26.37 -14.29 -22.39
CA SER A 822 -26.84 -13.78 -21.09
C SER A 822 -28.13 -12.95 -21.35
N VAL A 823 -29.27 -13.37 -20.79
CA VAL A 823 -30.44 -12.58 -20.29
C VAL A 823 -31.78 -13.32 -20.51
N GLY A 824 -32.41 -13.67 -19.38
CA GLY A 824 -33.83 -13.48 -19.01
C GLY A 824 -34.98 -13.89 -19.94
N GLU A 825 -35.72 -14.91 -19.49
CA GLU A 825 -37.14 -15.24 -19.70
C GLU A 825 -37.72 -15.37 -21.13
N GLY A 826 -38.20 -16.58 -21.44
CA GLY A 826 -39.32 -16.80 -22.37
C GLY A 826 -38.97 -17.08 -23.84
N SER A 827 -38.70 -18.35 -24.16
CA SER A 827 -39.19 -19.02 -25.37
C SER A 827 -38.90 -18.38 -26.75
N SER A 828 -37.64 -18.41 -27.21
CA SER A 828 -37.34 -18.82 -28.60
C SER A 828 -35.86 -19.17 -28.81
N CYS A 829 -35.57 -20.23 -29.56
CA CYS A 829 -34.24 -20.55 -30.09
C CYS A 829 -33.94 -19.78 -31.40
N ASP A 830 -34.64 -18.68 -31.64
CA ASP A 830 -34.68 -18.00 -32.94
C ASP A 830 -33.62 -16.88 -33.00
N PRO A 831 -32.60 -16.99 -33.89
CA PRO A 831 -31.60 -15.94 -34.10
C PRO A 831 -32.19 -14.57 -34.47
N ILE A 832 -33.37 -14.53 -35.08
CA ILE A 832 -34.01 -13.28 -35.49
C ILE A 832 -34.51 -12.52 -34.28
N LYS A 833 -35.22 -13.18 -33.37
CA LYS A 833 -35.71 -12.59 -32.12
C LYS A 833 -34.57 -12.08 -31.25
N LEU A 834 -33.45 -12.81 -31.19
CA LEU A 834 -32.25 -12.36 -30.49
C LEU A 834 -31.65 -11.10 -31.11
N THR A 835 -31.61 -11.02 -32.45
CA THR A 835 -31.18 -9.82 -33.17
C THR A 835 -32.07 -8.62 -32.82
N VAL A 836 -33.39 -8.79 -32.91
CA VAL A 836 -34.38 -7.75 -32.63
C VAL A 836 -34.24 -7.21 -31.20
N GLU A 837 -34.08 -8.10 -30.23
CA GLU A 837 -33.89 -7.72 -28.82
C GLU A 837 -32.58 -6.97 -28.59
N LEU A 838 -31.47 -7.43 -29.18
CA LEU A 838 -30.19 -6.74 -29.10
C LEU A 838 -30.28 -5.31 -29.69
N VAL A 839 -30.96 -5.15 -30.83
CA VAL A 839 -31.15 -3.85 -31.47
C VAL A 839 -32.05 -2.93 -30.64
N ARG A 840 -33.12 -3.45 -30.02
CA ARG A 840 -33.92 -2.67 -29.05
C ARG A 840 -33.06 -2.13 -27.91
N ARG A 841 -32.18 -2.97 -27.36
CA ARG A 841 -31.27 -2.56 -26.29
C ARG A 841 -30.27 -1.51 -26.75
N LEU A 842 -29.61 -1.74 -27.89
CA LEU A 842 -28.69 -0.77 -28.50
C LEU A 842 -29.38 0.59 -28.73
N SER A 843 -30.63 0.55 -29.20
CA SER A 843 -31.46 1.74 -29.40
C SER A 843 -31.69 2.52 -28.09
N VAL A 844 -31.93 1.83 -26.97
CA VAL A 844 -32.01 2.43 -25.63
C VAL A 844 -30.67 3.00 -25.18
N MET A 845 -29.57 2.30 -25.45
CA MET A 845 -28.19 2.66 -25.07
C MET A 845 -27.68 3.94 -25.76
N GLY A 846 -28.35 4.39 -26.82
CA GLY A 846 -28.07 5.67 -27.47
C GLY A 846 -27.15 5.59 -28.69
N VAL A 847 -27.10 4.45 -29.38
CA VAL A 847 -26.57 4.41 -30.75
C VAL A 847 -27.51 5.13 -31.73
N ASP A 848 -26.97 5.72 -32.78
CA ASP A 848 -27.76 6.43 -33.81
C ASP A 848 -28.26 5.53 -34.90
N TRP A 849 -27.49 4.49 -35.24
CA TRP A 849 -27.87 3.44 -36.18
C TRP A 849 -27.17 2.13 -35.83
N VAL A 850 -27.68 1.04 -36.41
CA VAL A 850 -27.06 -0.28 -36.29
C VAL A 850 -26.72 -0.81 -37.66
N THR A 851 -25.48 -1.26 -37.82
CA THR A 851 -25.07 -2.03 -38.99
C THR A 851 -25.19 -3.52 -38.71
N LEU A 852 -26.09 -4.21 -39.38
CA LEU A 852 -26.24 -5.66 -39.26
C LEU A 852 -25.46 -6.35 -40.38
N HIS A 853 -24.37 -7.02 -40.01
CA HIS A 853 -23.76 -8.01 -40.88
C HIS A 853 -24.66 -9.24 -40.90
N ALA A 854 -25.31 -9.48 -42.04
CA ALA A 854 -26.30 -10.53 -42.27
C ALA A 854 -25.69 -11.95 -42.31
N ARG A 855 -24.79 -12.24 -41.37
CA ARG A 855 -24.17 -13.55 -41.13
C ARG A 855 -23.97 -13.76 -39.64
N THR A 856 -23.97 -15.00 -39.20
CA THR A 856 -23.55 -15.39 -37.85
C THR A 856 -22.02 -15.32 -37.72
N PRO A 857 -21.46 -15.30 -36.49
CA PRO A 857 -20.02 -15.36 -36.28
C PRO A 857 -19.35 -16.61 -36.86
N GLN A 858 -20.07 -17.74 -36.91
CA GLN A 858 -19.57 -19.04 -37.37
C GLN A 858 -19.59 -19.18 -38.90
N GLN A 859 -20.44 -18.40 -39.58
CA GLN A 859 -20.52 -18.39 -41.04
C GLN A 859 -19.26 -17.79 -41.67
N ARG A 860 -18.68 -18.54 -42.61
CA ARG A 860 -17.54 -18.12 -43.41
C ARG A 860 -17.99 -17.11 -44.46
N SER A 861 -17.00 -16.38 -44.95
CA SER A 861 -17.09 -15.43 -46.06
C SER A 861 -17.78 -15.92 -47.33
N ARG A 862 -17.71 -17.23 -47.60
CA ARG A 862 -18.28 -17.90 -48.78
C ARG A 862 -19.75 -18.28 -48.62
N ASP A 863 -20.22 -18.35 -47.37
CA ASP A 863 -21.59 -18.73 -47.06
C ASP A 863 -22.50 -17.52 -47.35
N CYS A 864 -23.72 -17.73 -47.85
CA CYS A 864 -24.64 -16.65 -48.21
C CYS A 864 -25.08 -15.82 -46.99
N ALA A 865 -25.20 -14.51 -47.20
CA ALA A 865 -25.76 -13.59 -46.22
C ALA A 865 -27.29 -13.69 -46.18
N SER A 866 -27.86 -13.74 -44.98
CA SER A 866 -29.29 -13.90 -44.72
C SER A 866 -30.00 -12.54 -44.72
N TRP A 867 -30.25 -11.97 -45.90
CA TRP A 867 -30.93 -10.67 -46.05
C TRP A 867 -32.35 -10.64 -45.49
N ASN A 868 -33.04 -11.78 -45.47
CA ASN A 868 -34.36 -11.92 -44.84
C ASN A 868 -34.36 -11.50 -43.36
N VAL A 869 -33.28 -11.76 -42.62
CA VAL A 869 -33.16 -11.35 -41.21
C VAL A 869 -33.09 -9.82 -41.07
N VAL A 870 -32.48 -9.14 -42.06
CA VAL A 870 -32.43 -7.68 -42.11
C VAL A 870 -33.82 -7.12 -42.40
N GLN A 871 -34.55 -7.71 -43.35
CA GLN A 871 -35.92 -7.33 -43.68
C GLN A 871 -36.83 -7.43 -42.44
N GLU A 872 -36.82 -8.58 -41.76
CA GLU A 872 -37.63 -8.79 -40.54
C GLU A 872 -37.25 -7.80 -39.43
N LEU A 873 -35.97 -7.45 -39.30
CA LEU A 873 -35.52 -6.44 -38.34
C LEU A 873 -36.01 -5.03 -38.69
N VAL A 874 -36.01 -4.65 -39.96
CA VAL A 874 -36.52 -3.36 -40.44
C VAL A 874 -38.04 -3.28 -40.21
N ASP A 875 -38.76 -4.35 -40.52
CA ASP A 875 -40.23 -4.44 -40.35
C ASP A 875 -40.67 -4.28 -38.88
N CYS A 876 -39.79 -4.59 -37.92
CA CYS A 876 -40.05 -4.38 -36.50
C CYS A 876 -40.17 -2.90 -36.08
N LYS A 877 -39.71 -1.94 -36.91
CA LYS A 877 -39.81 -0.48 -36.65
C LYS A 877 -39.42 -0.08 -35.23
N ILE A 878 -38.24 -0.55 -34.79
CA ILE A 878 -37.74 -0.30 -33.44
C ILE A 878 -37.50 1.19 -33.26
N LYS A 879 -38.11 1.78 -32.23
CA LYS A 879 -38.01 3.22 -31.95
C LYS A 879 -36.71 3.59 -31.25
N HIS A 880 -36.04 4.60 -31.78
CA HIS A 880 -34.91 5.26 -31.13
C HIS A 880 -35.37 5.98 -29.85
N SER A 881 -34.82 5.60 -28.70
CA SER A 881 -35.23 6.12 -27.37
C SER A 881 -35.16 7.65 -27.26
N TYR A 882 -34.11 8.24 -27.82
CA TYR A 882 -33.91 9.70 -27.83
C TYR A 882 -34.65 10.44 -28.96
N LEU A 883 -34.65 9.91 -30.20
CA LEU A 883 -35.17 10.62 -31.38
C LEU A 883 -36.67 10.36 -31.66
N GLY A 884 -37.26 9.30 -31.10
CA GLY A 884 -38.65 8.90 -31.35
C GLY A 884 -38.92 8.35 -32.76
N THR A 885 -37.94 8.43 -33.67
CA THR A 885 -37.98 7.85 -35.02
C THR A 885 -37.61 6.37 -35.01
N ASP A 886 -37.83 5.66 -36.11
CA ASP A 886 -37.30 4.29 -36.28
C ASP A 886 -35.77 4.35 -36.31
N ILE A 887 -35.09 3.40 -35.66
CA ILE A 887 -33.63 3.31 -35.70
C ILE A 887 -33.18 2.87 -37.10
N PRO A 888 -32.30 3.62 -37.78
CA PRO A 888 -31.77 3.24 -39.07
C PRO A 888 -30.99 1.92 -38.99
N ILE A 889 -31.29 1.02 -39.92
CA ILE A 889 -30.62 -0.27 -40.08
C ILE A 889 -29.80 -0.25 -41.36
N ILE A 890 -28.49 -0.47 -41.24
CA ILE A 890 -27.56 -0.59 -42.37
C ILE A 890 -27.28 -2.07 -42.63
N LEU A 891 -27.49 -2.52 -43.85
CA LEU A 891 -27.19 -3.89 -44.27
C LEU A 891 -25.71 -4.04 -44.58
N ASN A 892 -25.08 -5.09 -44.07
CA ASN A 892 -23.73 -5.49 -44.48
C ASN A 892 -23.69 -6.98 -44.88
N GLY A 893 -23.08 -7.25 -46.04
CA GLY A 893 -22.81 -8.60 -46.52
C GLY A 893 -23.43 -8.91 -47.88
N ASP A 894 -22.63 -9.56 -48.74
CA ASP A 894 -23.00 -9.98 -50.11
C ASP A 894 -23.39 -8.87 -51.09
N VAL A 895 -22.88 -7.67 -50.85
CA VAL A 895 -22.89 -6.59 -51.83
C VAL A 895 -21.55 -6.56 -52.54
N ARG A 896 -21.53 -6.94 -53.82
CA ARG A 896 -20.32 -7.12 -54.63
C ARG A 896 -20.25 -6.14 -55.80
N VAL A 897 -21.40 -5.69 -56.29
CA VAL A 897 -21.54 -4.63 -57.30
C VAL A 897 -22.55 -3.59 -56.85
N LEU A 898 -22.58 -2.42 -57.49
CA LEU A 898 -23.53 -1.35 -57.16
C LEU A 898 -25.00 -1.82 -57.19
N ASN A 899 -25.36 -2.64 -58.18
CA ASN A 899 -26.71 -3.15 -58.32
C ASN A 899 -27.14 -4.03 -57.14
N ASP A 900 -26.21 -4.75 -56.51
CA ASP A 900 -26.52 -5.55 -55.30
C ASP A 900 -26.94 -4.64 -54.14
N ALA A 901 -26.41 -3.41 -54.06
CA ALA A 901 -26.80 -2.45 -53.03
C ALA A 901 -28.24 -1.96 -53.25
N TYR A 902 -28.64 -1.68 -54.49
CA TYR A 902 -30.02 -1.35 -54.83
C TYR A 902 -30.97 -2.52 -54.54
N CYS A 903 -30.60 -3.74 -54.97
CA CYS A 903 -31.39 -4.94 -54.69
C CYS A 903 -31.51 -5.18 -53.18
N ALA A 904 -30.43 -5.01 -52.41
CA ALA A 904 -30.46 -5.16 -50.96
C ALA A 904 -31.43 -4.18 -50.30
N GLN A 905 -31.44 -2.92 -50.75
CA GLN A 905 -32.36 -1.89 -50.26
C GLN A 905 -33.82 -2.21 -50.65
N GLU A 906 -34.08 -2.57 -51.90
CA GLU A 906 -35.43 -2.92 -52.39
C GLU A 906 -36.01 -4.15 -51.67
N MET A 907 -35.19 -5.19 -51.47
CA MET A 907 -35.64 -6.44 -50.85
C MET A 907 -35.85 -6.33 -49.35
N THR A 908 -35.01 -5.57 -48.65
CA THR A 908 -35.00 -5.55 -47.18
C THR A 908 -35.56 -4.29 -46.55
N GLY A 909 -35.72 -3.21 -47.33
CA GLY A 909 -36.08 -1.90 -46.80
C GLY A 909 -35.02 -1.26 -45.91
N CYS A 910 -33.77 -1.77 -45.93
CA CYS A 910 -32.70 -1.19 -45.11
C CYS A 910 -32.43 0.28 -45.47
N HIS A 911 -32.00 1.06 -44.49
CA HIS A 911 -31.82 2.51 -44.61
C HIS A 911 -30.46 2.86 -45.24
N GLY A 912 -29.57 1.89 -45.35
CA GLY A 912 -28.26 2.04 -45.97
C GLY A 912 -27.59 0.69 -46.19
N VAL A 913 -26.49 0.72 -46.94
CA VAL A 913 -25.69 -0.46 -47.28
C VAL A 913 -24.22 -0.17 -46.96
N MET A 914 -23.59 -1.05 -46.19
CA MET A 914 -22.15 -1.03 -45.94
C MET A 914 -21.48 -2.11 -46.78
N VAL A 915 -20.45 -1.72 -47.52
CA VAL A 915 -19.59 -2.63 -48.30
C VAL A 915 -18.22 -2.73 -47.65
N GLY A 916 -17.70 -3.95 -47.52
CA GLY A 916 -16.36 -4.21 -46.98
C GLY A 916 -15.47 -4.84 -48.02
N ARG A 917 -15.33 -6.18 -47.95
CA ARG A 917 -14.37 -6.96 -48.75
C ARG A 917 -14.43 -6.73 -50.28
N ALA A 918 -15.60 -6.44 -50.85
CA ALA A 918 -15.72 -6.24 -52.28
C ALA A 918 -14.88 -5.05 -52.77
N LEU A 919 -14.71 -4.01 -51.96
CA LEU A 919 -13.90 -2.83 -52.28
C LEU A 919 -12.40 -3.15 -52.41
N LEU A 920 -11.93 -4.24 -51.81
CA LEU A 920 -10.54 -4.70 -52.00
C LEU A 920 -10.29 -5.21 -53.42
N LYS A 921 -11.35 -5.68 -54.10
CA LYS A 921 -11.28 -6.19 -55.47
C LYS A 921 -11.74 -5.15 -56.49
N PHE A 922 -12.80 -4.43 -56.16
CA PHE A 922 -13.50 -3.50 -57.03
C PHE A 922 -13.59 -2.12 -56.34
N PRO A 923 -12.50 -1.33 -56.30
CA PRO A 923 -12.53 -0.01 -55.68
C PRO A 923 -13.47 0.98 -56.41
N HIS A 924 -13.82 0.71 -57.68
CA HIS A 924 -14.79 1.47 -58.48
C HIS A 924 -16.26 1.08 -58.21
N LEU A 925 -16.55 0.22 -57.21
CA LEU A 925 -17.88 -0.36 -56.99
C LEU A 925 -19.02 0.65 -56.92
N PHE A 926 -18.76 1.88 -56.45
CA PHE A 926 -19.77 2.92 -56.31
C PHE A 926 -19.90 3.84 -57.55
N THR A 927 -19.14 3.61 -58.60
CA THR A 927 -19.21 4.39 -59.85
C THR A 927 -20.39 3.91 -60.70
N PRO A 928 -21.45 4.72 -60.89
CA PRO A 928 -22.57 4.33 -61.73
C PRO A 928 -22.12 4.20 -63.20
N ASN A 929 -22.59 3.15 -63.87
CA ASN A 929 -22.29 2.88 -65.28
C ASN A 929 -20.80 2.70 -65.61
N TYR A 930 -20.01 2.14 -64.68
CA TYR A 930 -18.64 1.74 -64.98
C TYR A 930 -18.62 0.68 -66.09
N ILE A 931 -17.99 1.02 -67.22
CA ILE A 931 -17.82 0.11 -68.36
C ILE A 931 -16.49 -0.61 -68.17
N GLU A 932 -16.52 -1.93 -67.97
CA GLU A 932 -15.32 -2.75 -67.96
C GLU A 932 -14.82 -2.94 -69.40
N ASP A 933 -13.93 -2.05 -69.87
CA ASP A 933 -13.16 -2.27 -71.10
C ASP A 933 -11.78 -2.88 -70.80
N GLU A 934 -11.10 -3.40 -71.83
CA GLU A 934 -9.79 -4.07 -71.71
C GLU A 934 -8.71 -3.18 -71.06
N ASN A 935 -8.83 -1.86 -71.13
CA ASN A 935 -7.85 -0.92 -70.57
C ASN A 935 -8.25 -0.36 -69.20
N SER A 936 -9.51 -0.49 -68.79
CA SER A 936 -10.07 0.07 -67.56
C SER A 936 -9.38 -0.46 -66.31
N LEU A 937 -9.06 -1.76 -66.32
CA LEU A 937 -8.31 -2.39 -65.23
C LEU A 937 -6.90 -1.77 -65.12
N ARG A 938 -6.22 -1.58 -66.25
CA ARG A 938 -4.89 -0.97 -66.29
C ARG A 938 -4.90 0.47 -65.77
N TYR A 939 -5.85 1.30 -66.21
CA TYR A 939 -5.97 2.68 -65.73
C TYR A 939 -6.22 2.73 -64.22
N LEU A 940 -7.07 1.84 -63.70
CA LEU A 940 -7.32 1.73 -62.26
C LEU A 940 -6.05 1.41 -61.46
N TYR A 941 -5.16 0.56 -61.99
CA TYR A 941 -3.86 0.28 -61.38
C TYR A 941 -2.89 1.44 -61.49
N GLU A 942 -2.81 2.09 -62.65
CA GLU A 942 -1.94 3.25 -62.87
C GLU A 942 -2.33 4.38 -61.91
N ASP A 943 -3.62 4.68 -61.79
CA ASP A 943 -4.15 5.68 -60.87
C ASP A 943 -3.91 5.30 -59.40
N TRP A 944 -4.16 4.04 -59.03
CA TRP A 944 -3.94 3.59 -57.66
C TRP A 944 -2.45 3.58 -57.29
N LEU A 945 -1.56 3.14 -58.19
CA LEU A 945 -0.11 3.23 -58.00
C LEU A 945 0.32 4.69 -57.88
N LEU A 946 -0.18 5.57 -58.74
CA LEU A 946 0.08 7.00 -58.68
C LEU A 946 -0.36 7.58 -57.33
N LEU A 947 -1.58 7.32 -56.88
CA LEU A 947 -2.08 7.74 -55.57
C LEU A 947 -1.23 7.18 -54.41
N SER A 948 -0.80 5.91 -54.50
CA SER A 948 0.05 5.28 -53.50
C SER A 948 1.43 5.94 -53.39
N THR A 949 1.93 6.52 -54.48
CA THR A 949 3.19 7.29 -54.53
C THR A 949 3.04 8.75 -54.13
N GLN A 950 1.84 9.33 -54.30
CA GLN A 950 1.52 10.70 -53.89
C GLN A 950 1.33 10.83 -52.37
N TYR A 951 1.07 9.73 -51.67
CA TYR A 951 0.98 9.70 -50.21
C TYR A 951 2.32 10.11 -49.57
N THR A 952 2.32 11.17 -48.75
CA THR A 952 3.52 11.64 -48.04
C THR A 952 3.98 10.59 -47.04
N GLY A 953 5.14 9.99 -47.30
CA GLY A 953 5.69 8.84 -46.56
C GLY A 953 5.77 7.55 -47.39
N GLY A 954 5.03 7.47 -48.51
CA GLY A 954 4.90 6.28 -49.34
C GLY A 954 3.99 5.23 -48.71
N THR A 955 3.16 4.57 -49.51
CA THR A 955 2.40 3.39 -49.03
C THR A 955 3.36 2.20 -48.91
N SER A 956 3.23 1.35 -47.89
CA SER A 956 4.14 0.21 -47.72
C SER A 956 4.04 -0.75 -48.90
N PHE A 957 5.16 -1.36 -49.31
CA PHE A 957 5.14 -2.34 -50.40
C PHE A 957 4.18 -3.49 -50.12
N VAL A 958 4.14 -3.99 -48.88
CA VAL A 958 3.27 -5.10 -48.49
C VAL A 958 1.80 -4.73 -48.69
N THR A 959 1.39 -3.52 -48.28
CA THR A 959 0.02 -3.03 -48.45
C THR A 959 -0.34 -2.87 -49.92
N VAL A 960 0.57 -2.26 -50.70
CA VAL A 960 0.41 -2.10 -52.14
C VAL A 960 0.29 -3.47 -52.78
N HIS A 961 1.30 -4.33 -52.64
CA HIS A 961 1.33 -5.68 -53.18
C HIS A 961 0.08 -6.51 -52.84
N GLN A 962 -0.39 -6.45 -51.59
CA GLN A 962 -1.57 -7.18 -51.16
C GLN A 962 -2.85 -6.65 -51.82
N GLN A 963 -3.04 -5.34 -51.91
CA GLN A 963 -4.18 -4.75 -52.62
C GLN A 963 -4.12 -5.03 -54.12
N ALA A 964 -2.93 -4.93 -54.72
CA ALA A 964 -2.72 -5.27 -56.12
C ALA A 964 -3.12 -6.72 -56.40
N TYR A 965 -2.75 -7.64 -55.51
CA TYR A 965 -3.17 -9.03 -55.55
C TYR A 965 -4.69 -9.18 -55.49
N TRP A 966 -5.38 -8.52 -54.55
CA TRP A 966 -6.84 -8.61 -54.43
C TRP A 966 -7.57 -8.11 -55.67
N MET A 967 -7.12 -6.99 -56.24
CA MET A 967 -7.70 -6.43 -57.46
C MET A 967 -7.42 -7.33 -58.68
N MET A 968 -6.24 -8.01 -58.75
CA MET A 968 -5.83 -8.80 -59.92
C MET A 968 -6.39 -10.23 -59.84
N GLU A 969 -6.63 -10.76 -58.64
CA GLU A 969 -7.06 -12.14 -58.39
C GLU A 969 -8.15 -12.62 -59.37
N PRO A 970 -9.22 -11.85 -59.67
CA PRO A 970 -10.28 -12.29 -60.58
C PRO A 970 -9.80 -12.54 -62.02
N PHE A 971 -8.76 -11.84 -62.46
CA PHE A 971 -8.28 -11.82 -63.85
C PHE A 971 -7.07 -12.75 -64.07
N LEU A 972 -6.38 -13.17 -63.01
CA LEU A 972 -5.18 -14.00 -63.12
C LEU A 972 -5.47 -15.50 -63.07
N ASP A 973 -4.76 -16.24 -63.93
CA ASP A 973 -4.63 -17.70 -63.84
C ASP A 973 -3.75 -18.12 -62.64
N LYS A 974 -3.73 -19.43 -62.33
CA LYS A 974 -2.99 -19.96 -61.18
C LYS A 974 -1.49 -19.65 -61.24
N THR A 975 -0.92 -19.63 -62.44
CA THR A 975 0.51 -19.37 -62.66
C THR A 975 0.85 -17.91 -62.34
N ASN A 976 0.11 -16.97 -62.91
CA ASN A 976 0.34 -15.54 -62.68
C ASN A 976 0.02 -15.12 -61.25
N ARG A 977 -0.92 -15.79 -60.55
CA ARG A 977 -1.13 -15.57 -59.11
C ARG A 977 0.10 -15.92 -58.27
N LEU A 978 0.78 -17.02 -58.59
CA LEU A 978 2.02 -17.42 -57.89
C LEU A 978 3.15 -16.44 -58.17
N ILE A 979 3.28 -16.01 -59.42
CA ILE A 979 4.29 -15.00 -59.82
C ILE A 979 4.02 -13.70 -59.08
N LEU A 980 2.80 -13.15 -59.16
CA LEU A 980 2.42 -11.92 -58.46
C LEU A 980 2.72 -12.04 -56.97
N HIS A 981 2.33 -13.13 -56.31
CA HIS A 981 2.62 -13.38 -54.89
C HIS A 981 4.13 -13.40 -54.55
N SER A 982 4.98 -13.83 -55.48
CA SER A 982 6.44 -13.93 -55.28
C SER A 982 7.21 -12.61 -55.45
N ILE A 983 6.56 -11.55 -55.94
CA ILE A 983 7.19 -10.26 -56.17
C ILE A 983 7.56 -9.60 -54.83
N GLY A 984 8.85 -9.29 -54.66
CA GLY A 984 9.39 -8.74 -53.42
C GLY A 984 9.71 -7.25 -53.44
N SER A 985 9.38 -6.51 -54.50
CA SER A 985 9.71 -5.09 -54.60
C SER A 985 8.71 -4.28 -55.43
N PHE A 986 8.63 -2.97 -55.16
CA PHE A 986 7.82 -2.02 -55.94
C PHE A 986 8.19 -2.04 -57.42
N GLN A 987 9.49 -1.99 -57.73
CA GLN A 987 9.98 -2.03 -59.10
C GLN A 987 9.55 -3.34 -59.79
N GLY A 988 9.71 -4.48 -59.11
CA GLY A 988 9.29 -5.77 -59.65
C GLY A 988 7.78 -5.86 -59.90
N LEU A 989 6.97 -5.22 -59.06
CA LEU A 989 5.51 -5.16 -59.23
C LEU A 989 5.13 -4.32 -60.45
N VAL A 990 5.74 -3.14 -60.60
CA VAL A 990 5.52 -2.25 -61.75
C VAL A 990 5.97 -2.92 -63.05
N ASP A 991 7.16 -3.52 -63.06
CA ASP A 991 7.70 -4.23 -64.23
C ASP A 991 6.82 -5.41 -64.64
N TRP A 992 6.32 -6.16 -63.66
CA TRP A 992 5.42 -7.28 -63.90
C TRP A 992 4.06 -6.82 -64.43
N LEU A 993 3.43 -5.81 -63.83
CA LEU A 993 2.17 -5.23 -64.31
C LEU A 993 2.32 -4.71 -65.74
N PHE A 994 3.40 -3.99 -66.03
CA PHE A 994 3.68 -3.47 -67.37
C PHE A 994 3.88 -4.60 -68.40
N LYS A 995 4.54 -5.70 -68.00
CA LYS A 995 4.70 -6.88 -68.86
C LYS A 995 3.38 -7.61 -69.09
N TYR A 996 2.60 -7.81 -68.03
CA TYR A 996 1.32 -8.52 -68.06
C TYR A 996 0.33 -7.83 -69.03
N PHE A 997 0.12 -6.51 -68.87
CA PHE A 997 -0.76 -5.75 -69.75
C PHE A 997 -0.23 -5.59 -71.19
N LYS A 998 1.09 -5.69 -71.41
CA LYS A 998 1.67 -5.74 -72.76
C LYS A 998 1.46 -7.07 -73.48
N THR A 999 1.34 -8.17 -72.75
CA THR A 999 1.14 -9.51 -73.33
C THR A 999 -0.32 -9.83 -73.67
N GLU A 1000 -1.30 -9.16 -73.06
CA GLU A 1000 -2.73 -9.35 -73.38
C GLU A 1000 -3.24 -8.46 -74.51
N ASN A 1001 -2.66 -7.28 -74.74
CA ASN A 1001 -3.01 -6.38 -75.86
C ASN A 1001 -2.12 -6.62 -77.10
N SER A 1002 -2.16 -7.84 -77.67
CA SER A 1002 -1.62 -8.11 -79.02
C SER A 1002 -2.62 -7.78 -80.11
#